data_AF-A0A9D4YRJ2-F1
#
_entry.id   AF-A0A9D4YRJ2-F1
#
_cell.length_a   1.000
_cell.length_b   1.000
_cell.length_c   1.000
_cell.angle_alpha   90.00
_cell.angle_beta   90.00
_cell.angle_gamma   90.00
#
_symmetry.space_group_name_H-M   'P 1'
#
loop_
_entity.id
_entity.type
_entity.pdbx_description
1 polymer ?
#
loop_
_entity_poly.entity_id
_entity_poly.type
_entity_poly.pdbx_seq_one_letter_code
_entity_poly.pdbx_strand_id
1 'polypeptide(L)'
;MLSKTTVKARPSVLWCYKKELGFSSHRKKRMRQLQKKIKSGKLDVNEEDPFELFIAATNIRYCYYHETHKILGNTYGMLVLQDFEAMTPNILARTIETIEGGGLVVLLLQSITSLRQLYTLTMDVHSRYRTEAHKDVVGRFNERFILSLSSCESCLVVDDQLNILPVSSHAANITPVSRAAEDQEAQELSELKESLQDTQPLGVLINCCSTCDQAQAVLKFVDAITEKTFRTTVAVTAARGRGKSAALGLAVAGAVAFGYSNIFVTAPSPENLKTLFEFVLKGFDALKYEEHQDYEVVQSTNPELNKAVVRVTVSHEDHRQVIQYVHPSDAHLLGQAELLVIDEAAAIPLPLIQKLLGPYLVFLSSTINGYEGTGRSLSLKLIQQLRQQSVVASNENSKSVGVHPNRRLYHKCSVSCKVCYEGGISKSSVSDSFARGRRAHGDLIPWTVSQQFQDEEFAGLAGARVVRIATHPEYQRMGYGLRALELLTEYYLGNIPSLEEKPDTDLDSVPLAEEDGEGIERLEPRKALPPLLLKLSEKRAEQLDYLGVSYGLTADLLKFWKKAGYIPVYVRQTPNDLTGEHSCIMLKCLQESAQWLPELWKDFKRRFLFLLGYQFRELAPATALSVLRNPVDDAIPATALTLEEVQRLFSVYDIKRLELYSQNLVDHHLITDLLPTLAQQYFLKTLGDMHLSAVQSAILLSLGLQHSTADALAKVLDLPCTQLLGLFNRVMRKCSQFLRGVLEKTLDEALPRTTGAAANLQPVLQSLNEELAGAAKEIEDRQKRELKKLQQMDLSQYSIKGSESEWKSALEQPGKQLVSIKRLR
;
A
#
# COMPACT_ATOMS: atom_id res chain seq x y z
N MET A 1 2.28 -47.34 13.63
CA MET A 1 2.93 -47.80 12.38
C MET A 1 4.15 -46.96 12.02
N LEU A 2 4.04 -45.62 11.98
CA LEU A 2 5.19 -44.71 11.75
C LEU A 2 6.39 -44.90 12.69
N SER A 3 6.16 -45.16 13.97
CA SER A 3 7.25 -45.43 14.92
C SER A 3 7.99 -46.75 14.66
N LYS A 4 7.40 -47.67 13.87
CA LYS A 4 8.00 -48.93 13.44
C LYS A 4 8.69 -48.80 12.07
N THR A 5 8.54 -47.68 11.37
CA THR A 5 9.21 -47.40 10.08
C THR A 5 10.47 -46.54 10.30
N THR A 6 11.43 -46.64 9.37
CA THR A 6 12.84 -46.26 9.57
C THR A 6 13.15 -44.76 9.66
N VAL A 7 12.16 -43.86 9.55
CA VAL A 7 12.41 -42.42 9.37
C VAL A 7 12.75 -41.71 10.68
N LYS A 8 12.10 -42.05 11.81
CA LYS A 8 12.41 -41.59 13.18
C LYS A 8 11.65 -42.41 14.23
N ALA A 9 12.33 -42.85 15.30
CA ALA A 9 11.71 -43.67 16.36
C ALA A 9 10.55 -42.98 17.11
N ARG A 10 10.54 -41.64 17.16
CA ARG A 10 9.47 -40.82 17.76
C ARG A 10 9.26 -39.53 16.96
N PRO A 11 8.35 -39.49 15.97
CA PRO A 11 8.06 -38.26 15.24
C PRO A 11 7.39 -37.22 16.14
N SER A 12 7.70 -35.94 15.94
CA SER A 12 6.93 -34.84 16.50
C SER A 12 5.60 -34.70 15.76
N VAL A 13 4.53 -34.43 16.50
CA VAL A 13 3.17 -34.39 15.95
C VAL A 13 2.64 -32.96 16.04
N LEU A 14 2.10 -32.45 14.94
CA LEU A 14 1.37 -31.20 14.88
C LEU A 14 -0.14 -31.50 14.89
N TRP A 15 -0.87 -30.99 15.89
CA TRP A 15 -2.31 -31.17 15.99
C TRP A 15 -3.02 -29.83 15.81
N CYS A 16 -3.79 -29.72 14.72
CA CYS A 16 -4.50 -28.51 14.33
C CYS A 16 -6.02 -28.67 14.49
N TYR A 17 -6.65 -27.68 15.15
CA TYR A 17 -8.08 -27.72 15.50
C TYR A 17 -8.69 -26.30 15.55
N LYS A 18 -10.02 -26.21 15.45
CA LYS A 18 -10.77 -24.94 15.41
C LYS A 18 -11.04 -24.39 16.81
N LYS A 19 -11.72 -25.14 17.67
CA LYS A 19 -12.16 -24.69 19.01
C LYS A 19 -12.03 -25.77 20.09
N GLU A 20 -12.55 -26.96 19.85
CA GLU A 20 -12.65 -28.01 20.87
C GLU A 20 -11.81 -29.23 20.51
N LEU A 21 -10.95 -29.67 21.44
CA LEU A 21 -10.12 -30.86 21.29
C LEU A 21 -10.81 -32.14 21.80
N GLY A 22 -12.00 -32.07 22.41
CA GLY A 22 -12.64 -33.22 23.09
C GLY A 22 -11.85 -33.77 24.31
N PHE A 23 -10.58 -33.40 24.46
CA PHE A 23 -9.68 -33.72 25.57
C PHE A 23 -8.85 -32.50 25.99
N SER A 24 -8.23 -32.54 27.18
CA SER A 24 -7.38 -31.43 27.65
C SER A 24 -5.96 -31.54 27.10
N SER A 25 -5.47 -30.45 26.48
CA SER A 25 -4.08 -30.30 26.02
C SER A 25 -3.07 -30.24 27.18
N HIS A 26 -3.49 -29.86 28.39
CA HIS A 26 -2.61 -29.81 29.55
C HIS A 26 -2.47 -31.17 30.24
N ARG A 27 -1.28 -31.78 30.11
CA ARG A 27 -0.93 -33.08 30.70
C ARG A 27 -1.32 -33.22 32.19
N LYS A 28 -1.09 -32.19 33.01
CA LYS A 28 -1.44 -32.18 34.45
C LYS A 28 -2.96 -32.17 34.69
N LYS A 29 -3.71 -31.39 33.92
CA LYS A 29 -5.17 -31.31 34.05
C LYS A 29 -5.83 -32.62 33.61
N ARG A 30 -5.28 -33.26 32.57
CA ARG A 30 -5.72 -34.55 32.07
C ARG A 30 -5.44 -35.70 33.04
N MET A 31 -4.24 -35.79 33.61
CA MET A 31 -3.94 -36.80 34.65
C MET A 31 -4.91 -36.69 35.85
N ARG A 32 -5.27 -35.47 36.27
CA ARG A 32 -6.29 -35.27 37.31
C ARG A 32 -7.68 -35.74 36.89
N GLN A 33 -8.06 -35.53 35.62
CA GLN A 33 -9.34 -36.03 35.08
C GLN A 33 -9.38 -37.55 35.00
N LEU A 34 -8.30 -38.20 34.54
CA LEU A 34 -8.14 -39.65 34.52
C LEU A 34 -8.18 -40.24 35.94
N GLN A 35 -7.42 -39.67 36.88
CA GLN A 35 -7.47 -40.08 38.29
C GLN A 35 -8.87 -39.91 38.89
N LYS A 36 -9.62 -38.86 38.51
CA LYS A 36 -11.01 -38.69 38.94
C LYS A 36 -11.93 -39.75 38.34
N LYS A 37 -11.74 -40.13 37.08
CA LYS A 37 -12.50 -41.20 36.41
C LYS A 37 -12.21 -42.58 37.03
N ILE A 38 -10.95 -42.88 37.32
CA ILE A 38 -10.51 -44.10 38.04
C ILE A 38 -11.12 -44.13 39.44
N LYS A 39 -11.03 -43.03 40.21
CA LYS A 39 -11.65 -42.92 41.54
C LYS A 39 -13.17 -43.06 41.52
N SER A 40 -13.83 -42.70 40.41
CA SER A 40 -15.28 -42.86 40.24
C SER A 40 -15.70 -44.26 39.76
N GLY A 41 -14.76 -45.19 39.56
CA GLY A 41 -15.04 -46.57 39.12
C GLY A 41 -15.54 -46.68 37.67
N LYS A 42 -15.36 -45.65 36.84
CA LYS A 42 -15.81 -45.63 35.43
C LYS A 42 -14.74 -46.12 34.44
N LEU A 43 -13.54 -46.41 34.91
CA LEU A 43 -12.38 -46.79 34.10
C LEU A 43 -11.55 -47.79 34.91
N ASP A 44 -11.30 -48.97 34.34
CA ASP A 44 -10.45 -49.98 34.96
C ASP A 44 -8.99 -49.54 34.96
N VAL A 45 -8.26 -49.88 36.02
CA VAL A 45 -6.87 -49.41 36.25
C VAL A 45 -5.88 -49.98 35.22
N ASN A 46 -6.24 -51.07 34.55
CA ASN A 46 -5.37 -51.80 33.62
C ASN A 46 -5.73 -51.64 32.13
N GLU A 47 -6.88 -51.05 31.80
CA GLU A 47 -7.25 -50.71 30.42
C GLU A 47 -6.83 -49.28 30.11
N GLU A 48 -5.56 -49.09 29.75
CA GLU A 48 -5.12 -47.81 29.17
C GLU A 48 -5.51 -47.77 27.69
N ASP A 49 -6.39 -46.84 27.33
CA ASP A 49 -6.74 -46.53 25.95
C ASP A 49 -5.45 -46.21 25.15
N PRO A 50 -5.17 -46.90 24.03
CA PRO A 50 -4.01 -46.62 23.17
C PRO A 50 -3.88 -45.15 22.76
N PHE A 51 -5.01 -44.43 22.65
CA PHE A 51 -5.03 -43.00 22.35
C PHE A 51 -4.51 -42.14 23.52
N GLU A 52 -4.85 -42.50 24.76
CA GLU A 52 -4.32 -41.84 25.96
C GLU A 52 -2.81 -42.03 26.07
N LEU A 53 -2.32 -43.25 25.81
CA LEU A 53 -0.90 -43.56 25.80
C LEU A 53 -0.15 -42.81 24.70
N PHE A 54 -0.75 -42.70 23.51
CA PHE A 54 -0.20 -41.89 22.41
C PHE A 54 0.00 -40.44 22.83
N ILE A 55 -1.02 -39.79 23.41
CA ILE A 55 -0.92 -38.38 23.80
C ILE A 55 0.05 -38.15 24.96
N ALA A 56 0.15 -39.10 25.88
CA ALA A 56 1.07 -38.99 27.02
C ALA A 56 2.54 -39.20 26.63
N ALA A 57 2.81 -40.07 25.66
CA ALA A 57 4.16 -40.48 25.27
C ALA A 57 4.76 -39.65 24.12
N THR A 58 3.93 -39.08 23.25
CA THR A 58 4.40 -38.33 22.07
C THR A 58 4.52 -36.84 22.34
N ASN A 59 5.44 -36.19 21.62
CA ASN A 59 5.60 -34.73 21.67
C ASN A 59 4.63 -34.09 20.66
N ILE A 60 3.48 -33.64 21.16
CA ILE A 60 2.42 -33.02 20.35
C ILE A 60 2.44 -31.51 20.55
N ARG A 61 2.56 -30.76 19.45
CA ARG A 61 2.29 -29.33 19.44
C ARG A 61 0.85 -29.08 19.03
N TYR A 62 0.07 -28.53 19.95
CA TYR A 62 -1.30 -28.10 19.69
C TYR A 62 -1.29 -26.69 19.09
N CYS A 63 -1.99 -26.50 17.98
CA CYS A 63 -2.09 -25.22 17.28
C CYS A 63 -3.53 -24.96 16.85
N TYR A 64 -4.06 -23.77 17.12
CA TYR A 64 -5.33 -23.39 16.53
C TYR A 64 -5.15 -23.08 15.04
N TYR A 65 -6.19 -23.26 14.24
CA TYR A 65 -6.16 -22.95 12.80
C TYR A 65 -5.76 -21.48 12.50
N HIS A 66 -6.19 -20.53 13.32
CA HIS A 66 -5.83 -19.11 13.16
C HIS A 66 -4.36 -18.82 13.53
N GLU A 67 -3.72 -19.68 14.33
CA GLU A 67 -2.34 -19.55 14.79
C GLU A 67 -1.32 -20.30 13.93
N THR A 68 -1.75 -20.88 12.81
CA THR A 68 -0.89 -21.64 11.88
C THR A 68 0.26 -20.84 11.26
N HIS A 69 0.34 -19.53 11.50
CA HIS A 69 1.49 -18.70 11.14
C HIS A 69 2.68 -18.87 12.11
N LYS A 70 2.46 -19.32 13.36
CA LYS A 70 3.51 -19.52 14.38
C LYS A 70 4.28 -20.84 14.25
N ILE A 71 3.80 -21.73 13.38
CA ILE A 71 4.45 -23.03 13.11
C ILE A 71 5.39 -22.97 11.92
N LEU A 72 5.40 -21.85 11.18
CA LEU A 72 6.32 -21.59 10.09
C LEU A 72 7.77 -21.64 10.63
N GLY A 73 8.69 -22.23 9.86
CA GLY A 73 10.07 -22.46 10.28
C GLY A 73 10.29 -23.70 11.16
N ASN A 74 9.25 -24.38 11.64
CA ASN A 74 9.39 -25.67 12.33
C ASN A 74 9.05 -26.84 11.39
N THR A 75 9.58 -28.03 11.71
CA THR A 75 9.35 -29.26 10.96
C THR A 75 8.76 -30.35 11.85
N TYR A 76 7.77 -31.10 11.35
CA TYR A 76 7.07 -32.17 12.06
C TYR A 76 7.08 -33.48 11.28
N GLY A 77 7.01 -34.61 11.98
CA GLY A 77 6.91 -35.94 11.35
C GLY A 77 5.47 -36.36 11.05
N MET A 78 4.49 -35.80 11.76
CA MET A 78 3.07 -36.13 11.56
C MET A 78 2.20 -34.89 11.75
N LEU A 79 1.18 -34.75 10.91
CA LEU A 79 0.16 -33.71 11.01
C LEU A 79 -1.22 -34.34 11.19
N VAL A 80 -1.98 -33.85 12.17
CA VAL A 80 -3.39 -34.19 12.39
C VAL A 80 -4.24 -32.94 12.21
N LEU A 81 -5.15 -33.00 11.25
CA LEU A 81 -6.13 -31.95 10.95
C LEU A 81 -7.52 -32.46 11.37
N GLN A 82 -8.09 -31.86 12.41
CA GLN A 82 -9.29 -32.37 13.06
C GLN A 82 -10.60 -31.98 12.36
N ASP A 83 -10.77 -30.68 12.07
CA ASP A 83 -12.04 -30.16 11.53
C ASP A 83 -11.89 -29.81 10.03
N PHE A 84 -12.53 -30.57 9.14
CA PHE A 84 -12.50 -30.34 7.69
C PHE A 84 -13.21 -29.03 7.29
N GLU A 85 -14.32 -28.70 7.95
CA GLU A 85 -15.18 -27.55 7.62
C GLU A 85 -14.48 -26.18 7.78
N ALA A 86 -13.52 -26.13 8.70
CA ALA A 86 -12.79 -24.92 9.05
C ALA A 86 -11.47 -24.78 8.31
N MET A 87 -11.08 -25.80 7.52
CA MET A 87 -9.85 -25.75 6.77
C MET A 87 -9.96 -24.72 5.66
N THR A 88 -8.86 -24.05 5.36
CA THR A 88 -8.76 -23.20 4.17
C THR A 88 -7.58 -23.68 3.34
N PRO A 89 -7.56 -23.42 2.02
CA PRO A 89 -6.42 -23.81 1.18
C PRO A 89 -5.09 -23.28 1.73
N ASN A 90 -5.10 -22.08 2.32
CA ASN A 90 -3.93 -21.48 2.95
C ASN A 90 -3.47 -22.25 4.20
N ILE A 91 -4.41 -22.67 5.05
CA ILE A 91 -4.09 -23.49 6.23
C ILE A 91 -3.51 -24.83 5.79
N LEU A 92 -4.16 -25.51 4.82
CA LEU A 92 -3.69 -26.79 4.28
C LEU A 92 -2.26 -26.69 3.76
N ALA A 93 -1.98 -25.68 2.95
CA ALA A 93 -0.63 -25.50 2.41
C ALA A 93 0.39 -25.20 3.52
N ARG A 94 0.07 -24.31 4.48
CA ARG A 94 0.94 -24.01 5.63
C ARG A 94 1.27 -25.25 6.47
N THR A 95 0.29 -26.09 6.76
CA THR A 95 0.48 -27.24 7.63
C THR A 95 1.17 -28.39 6.90
N ILE A 96 0.78 -28.69 5.66
CA ILE A 96 1.41 -29.75 4.84
C ILE A 96 2.88 -29.41 4.57
N GLU A 97 3.21 -28.15 4.28
CA GLU A 97 4.59 -27.71 4.03
C GLU A 97 5.52 -27.82 5.27
N THR A 98 4.97 -27.99 6.48
CA THR A 98 5.78 -28.18 7.70
C THR A 98 6.17 -29.65 7.95
N ILE A 99 5.72 -30.58 7.11
CA ILE A 99 5.96 -32.01 7.31
C ILE A 99 7.24 -32.44 6.58
N GLU A 100 8.10 -33.19 7.27
CA GLU A 100 9.31 -33.75 6.67
C GLU A 100 9.01 -34.87 5.66
N GLY A 101 9.95 -35.11 4.74
CA GLY A 101 9.86 -36.24 3.81
C GLY A 101 9.72 -37.57 4.57
N GLY A 102 8.76 -38.41 4.15
CA GLY A 102 8.41 -39.65 4.85
C GLY A 102 7.46 -39.46 6.04
N GLY A 103 7.03 -38.23 6.33
CA GLY A 103 5.99 -37.94 7.31
C GLY A 103 4.57 -38.23 6.81
N LEU A 104 3.58 -38.16 7.73
CA LEU A 104 2.17 -38.48 7.44
C LEU A 104 1.24 -37.29 7.70
N VAL A 105 0.34 -37.04 6.74
CA VAL A 105 -0.79 -36.11 6.88
C VAL A 105 -2.05 -36.92 7.17
N VAL A 106 -2.73 -36.63 8.28
CA VAL A 106 -4.01 -37.24 8.65
C VAL A 106 -5.09 -36.16 8.67
N LEU A 107 -6.13 -36.38 7.86
CA LEU A 107 -7.33 -35.56 7.79
C LEU A 107 -8.48 -36.32 8.43
N LEU A 108 -9.04 -35.79 9.53
CA LEU A 108 -10.19 -36.38 10.19
C LEU A 108 -11.48 -35.81 9.59
N LEU A 109 -12.41 -36.71 9.24
CA LEU A 109 -13.74 -36.38 8.74
C LEU A 109 -14.76 -36.82 9.79
N GLN A 110 -15.05 -35.95 10.77
CA GLN A 110 -16.08 -36.23 11.77
C GLN A 110 -17.48 -35.97 11.18
N SER A 111 -18.47 -36.81 11.52
CA SER A 111 -19.90 -36.61 11.21
C SER A 111 -20.33 -36.81 9.75
N ILE A 112 -19.90 -37.88 9.08
CA ILE A 112 -20.30 -38.10 7.67
C ILE A 112 -20.81 -39.51 7.47
N THR A 113 -22.09 -39.64 7.13
CA THR A 113 -22.71 -40.91 6.73
C THR A 113 -22.61 -41.16 5.23
N SER A 114 -22.38 -40.12 4.40
CA SER A 114 -22.16 -40.27 2.96
C SER A 114 -21.18 -39.23 2.36
N LEU A 115 -20.40 -39.65 1.36
CA LEU A 115 -19.49 -38.75 0.62
C LEU A 115 -20.21 -37.58 -0.07
N ARG A 116 -21.53 -37.68 -0.32
CA ARG A 116 -22.34 -36.59 -0.91
C ARG A 116 -22.47 -35.39 0.03
N GLN A 117 -22.49 -35.60 1.35
CA GLN A 117 -22.52 -34.51 2.34
C GLN A 117 -21.22 -33.70 2.35
N LEU A 118 -20.09 -34.28 1.98
CA LEU A 118 -18.82 -33.55 1.85
C LEU A 118 -18.84 -32.51 0.73
N TYR A 119 -19.58 -32.77 -0.36
CA TYR A 119 -19.68 -31.85 -1.49
C TYR A 119 -20.51 -30.61 -1.18
N THR A 120 -21.55 -30.77 -0.36
CA THR A 120 -22.48 -29.68 0.00
C THR A 120 -22.03 -28.93 1.25
N LEU A 121 -20.98 -29.39 1.93
CA LEU A 121 -20.49 -28.78 3.16
C LEU A 121 -20.01 -27.35 2.93
N THR A 122 -20.68 -26.39 3.57
CA THR A 122 -20.28 -24.99 3.49
C THR A 122 -19.11 -24.71 4.44
N MET A 123 -17.94 -24.41 3.88
CA MET A 123 -16.77 -23.96 4.65
C MET A 123 -17.04 -22.64 5.38
N ASP A 124 -16.38 -22.41 6.52
CA ASP A 124 -16.52 -21.15 7.28
C ASP A 124 -16.21 -19.89 6.43
N VAL A 125 -15.25 -19.97 5.51
CA VAL A 125 -14.86 -18.85 4.63
C VAL A 125 -16.00 -18.39 3.74
N HIS A 126 -16.90 -19.31 3.38
CA HIS A 126 -18.05 -18.99 2.54
C HIS A 126 -19.00 -18.02 3.20
N SER A 127 -19.08 -18.01 4.54
CA SER A 127 -19.84 -16.99 5.28
C SER A 127 -19.38 -15.55 4.98
N ARG A 128 -18.11 -15.35 4.61
CA ARG A 128 -17.56 -14.03 4.28
C ARG A 128 -17.99 -13.49 2.92
N TYR A 129 -18.45 -14.37 2.04
CA TYR A 129 -18.87 -14.04 0.67
C TYR A 129 -20.39 -14.13 0.48
N ARG A 130 -21.14 -14.40 1.56
CA ARG A 130 -22.59 -14.26 1.57
C ARG A 130 -22.92 -12.79 1.50
N THR A 131 -23.69 -12.39 0.51
CA THR A 131 -24.34 -11.07 0.46
C THR A 131 -25.80 -11.23 0.87
N GLU A 132 -26.50 -10.13 1.17
CA GLU A 132 -27.94 -10.23 1.43
C GLU A 132 -28.71 -10.74 0.21
N ALA A 133 -28.27 -10.35 -0.99
CA ALA A 133 -28.83 -10.78 -2.27
C ALA A 133 -28.56 -12.27 -2.59
N HIS A 134 -27.39 -12.80 -2.22
CA HIS A 134 -27.00 -14.19 -2.48
C HIS A 134 -26.55 -14.89 -1.20
N LYS A 135 -27.50 -15.60 -0.57
CA LYS A 135 -27.29 -16.35 0.68
C LYS A 135 -26.75 -17.76 0.44
N ASP A 136 -27.08 -18.36 -0.70
CA ASP A 136 -26.71 -19.73 -1.04
C ASP A 136 -25.26 -19.80 -1.50
N VAL A 137 -24.44 -20.56 -0.76
CA VAL A 137 -23.04 -20.76 -1.13
C VAL A 137 -22.79 -22.22 -1.47
N VAL A 138 -22.29 -22.44 -2.68
CA VAL A 138 -21.91 -23.77 -3.17
C VAL A 138 -20.42 -24.03 -2.94
N GLY A 139 -20.10 -25.10 -2.22
CA GLY A 139 -18.75 -25.52 -1.85
C GLY A 139 -17.91 -26.13 -2.99
N ARG A 140 -17.76 -25.44 -4.12
CA ARG A 140 -17.05 -25.96 -5.32
C ARG A 140 -15.58 -26.35 -5.06
N PHE A 141 -14.93 -25.73 -4.06
CA PHE A 141 -13.57 -26.10 -3.67
C PHE A 141 -13.52 -27.51 -3.07
N ASN A 142 -14.50 -27.88 -2.25
CA ASN A 142 -14.55 -29.19 -1.61
C ASN A 142 -14.74 -30.30 -2.64
N GLU A 143 -15.61 -30.09 -3.64
CA GLU A 143 -15.78 -30.99 -4.78
C GLU A 143 -14.45 -31.18 -5.53
N ARG A 144 -13.76 -30.10 -5.88
CA ARG A 144 -12.46 -30.19 -6.52
C ARG A 144 -11.40 -30.86 -5.63
N PHE A 145 -11.40 -30.58 -4.33
CA PHE A 145 -10.43 -31.12 -3.39
C PHE A 145 -10.56 -32.63 -3.28
N ILE A 146 -11.79 -33.16 -3.11
CA ILE A 146 -12.04 -34.59 -3.04
C ILE A 146 -11.69 -35.29 -4.36
N LEU A 147 -12.05 -34.70 -5.50
CA LEU A 147 -11.63 -35.22 -6.81
C LEU A 147 -10.10 -35.25 -6.94
N SER A 148 -9.39 -34.23 -6.44
CA SER A 148 -7.93 -34.21 -6.44
C SER A 148 -7.31 -35.24 -5.51
N LEU A 149 -7.97 -35.59 -4.39
CA LEU A 149 -7.55 -36.68 -3.52
C LEU A 149 -7.75 -38.04 -4.20
N SER A 150 -8.85 -38.23 -4.94
CA SER A 150 -9.08 -39.47 -5.67
C SER A 150 -8.06 -39.70 -6.80
N SER A 151 -7.58 -38.62 -7.42
CA SER A 151 -6.53 -38.67 -8.44
C SER A 151 -5.11 -38.72 -7.85
N CYS A 152 -4.95 -38.61 -6.52
CA CYS A 152 -3.65 -38.56 -5.88
C CYS A 152 -3.18 -39.98 -5.56
N GLU A 153 -2.08 -40.41 -6.19
CA GLU A 153 -1.54 -41.78 -6.04
C GLU A 153 -1.08 -42.07 -4.60
N SER A 154 -0.66 -41.05 -3.85
CA SER A 154 -0.17 -41.18 -2.48
C SER A 154 -1.25 -40.94 -1.40
N CYS A 155 -2.53 -40.88 -1.79
CA CYS A 155 -3.64 -40.65 -0.86
C CYS A 155 -4.42 -41.95 -0.59
N LEU A 156 -4.67 -42.24 0.69
CA LEU A 156 -5.46 -43.38 1.12
C LEU A 156 -6.65 -42.90 1.95
N VAL A 157 -7.86 -43.27 1.53
CA VAL A 157 -9.09 -43.03 2.31
C VAL A 157 -9.44 -44.30 3.08
N VAL A 158 -9.58 -44.14 4.39
CA VAL A 158 -9.69 -45.25 5.33
C VAL A 158 -10.84 -44.98 6.31
N ASP A 159 -11.57 -46.03 6.70
CA ASP A 159 -12.60 -45.94 7.76
C ASP A 159 -12.00 -45.97 9.18
N ASP A 160 -12.87 -45.92 10.19
CA ASP A 160 -12.53 -45.95 11.62
C ASP A 160 -11.85 -47.25 12.07
N GLN A 161 -12.05 -48.35 11.33
CA GLN A 161 -11.47 -49.67 11.58
C GLN A 161 -10.20 -49.93 10.75
N LEU A 162 -9.69 -48.92 10.04
CA LEU A 162 -8.54 -49.01 9.15
C LEU A 162 -8.76 -49.80 7.84
N ASN A 163 -10.00 -49.99 7.39
CA ASN A 163 -10.31 -50.58 6.09
C ASN A 163 -10.19 -49.55 4.97
N ILE A 164 -9.60 -49.99 3.85
CA ILE A 164 -9.39 -49.13 2.67
C ILE A 164 -10.70 -49.00 1.90
N LEU A 165 -11.12 -47.75 1.62
CA LEU A 165 -12.33 -47.49 0.84
C LEU A 165 -12.07 -47.61 -0.68
N PRO A 166 -13.08 -48.01 -1.48
CA PRO A 166 -12.95 -48.21 -2.94
C PRO A 166 -12.56 -46.95 -3.73
N VAL A 167 -12.75 -45.76 -3.15
CA VAL A 167 -12.32 -44.47 -3.73
C VAL A 167 -10.79 -44.44 -3.94
N SER A 168 -10.03 -45.19 -3.13
CA SER A 168 -8.58 -45.36 -3.25
C SER A 168 -8.22 -46.67 -3.96
N SER A 169 -8.89 -47.00 -5.08
CA SER A 169 -8.60 -48.21 -5.86
C SER A 169 -7.14 -48.28 -6.36
N HIS A 170 -6.50 -47.13 -6.57
CA HIS A 170 -5.07 -47.01 -6.90
C HIS A 170 -4.14 -47.62 -5.83
N ALA A 171 -4.55 -47.59 -4.55
CA ALA A 171 -3.73 -48.08 -3.45
C ALA A 171 -3.57 -49.60 -3.42
N ALA A 172 -4.44 -50.34 -4.12
CA ALA A 172 -4.35 -51.80 -4.22
C ALA A 172 -3.09 -52.27 -4.97
N ASN A 173 -2.47 -51.41 -5.79
CA ASN A 173 -1.33 -51.75 -6.65
C ASN A 173 0.02 -51.16 -6.17
N ILE A 174 0.11 -50.64 -4.95
CA ILE A 174 1.35 -50.04 -4.45
C ILE A 174 2.38 -51.14 -4.16
N THR A 175 3.54 -51.06 -4.82
CA THR A 175 4.69 -51.95 -4.60
C THR A 175 5.83 -51.21 -3.90
N PRO A 176 6.63 -51.88 -3.04
CA PRO A 176 7.74 -51.25 -2.34
C PRO A 176 8.89 -50.91 -3.30
N VAL A 177 9.33 -49.66 -3.30
CA VAL A 177 10.45 -49.16 -4.14
C VAL A 177 11.81 -49.55 -3.55
N SER A 178 12.77 -49.95 -4.38
CA SER A 178 14.17 -50.23 -3.99
C SER A 178 15.02 -48.93 -3.93
N ARG A 179 15.97 -48.85 -2.99
CA ARG A 179 16.71 -47.63 -2.62
C ARG A 179 17.71 -47.07 -3.67
N ALA A 180 17.87 -47.68 -4.83
CA ALA A 180 19.00 -47.42 -5.74
C ALA A 180 19.03 -46.01 -6.40
N ALA A 181 17.94 -45.24 -6.36
CA ALA A 181 17.89 -43.92 -7.00
C ALA A 181 18.50 -42.78 -6.15
N GLU A 182 18.69 -42.98 -4.83
CA GLU A 182 19.24 -41.96 -3.91
C GLU A 182 20.78 -41.82 -4.02
N ASP A 183 21.46 -42.79 -4.63
CA ASP A 183 22.92 -42.87 -4.62
C ASP A 183 23.61 -41.84 -5.55
N GLN A 184 22.94 -41.36 -6.62
CA GLN A 184 23.55 -40.43 -7.59
C GLN A 184 23.78 -39.02 -7.01
N GLU A 185 22.77 -38.42 -6.37
CA GLU A 185 22.90 -37.09 -5.76
C GLU A 185 23.88 -37.08 -4.57
N ALA A 186 23.96 -38.20 -3.84
CA ALA A 186 24.90 -38.37 -2.74
C ALA A 186 26.35 -38.44 -3.25
N GLN A 187 26.57 -39.08 -4.41
CA GLN A 187 27.89 -39.20 -5.01
C GLN A 187 28.42 -37.84 -5.51
N GLU A 188 27.59 -37.05 -6.20
CA GLU A 188 27.96 -35.68 -6.63
C GLU A 188 28.32 -34.76 -5.44
N LEU A 189 27.60 -34.88 -4.33
CA LEU A 189 27.91 -34.11 -3.11
C LEU A 189 29.25 -34.52 -2.50
N SER A 190 29.59 -35.81 -2.53
CA SER A 190 30.88 -36.30 -2.02
C SER A 190 32.05 -35.76 -2.83
N GLU A 191 31.94 -35.79 -4.16
CA GLU A 191 32.96 -35.23 -5.06
C GLU A 191 33.17 -33.74 -4.82
N LEU A 192 32.09 -32.98 -4.64
CA LEU A 192 32.17 -31.54 -4.34
C LEU A 192 32.84 -31.28 -2.97
N LYS A 193 32.54 -32.08 -1.95
CA LYS A 193 33.17 -31.98 -0.62
C LYS A 193 34.66 -32.24 -0.66
N GLU A 194 35.09 -33.27 -1.39
CA GLU A 194 36.51 -33.59 -1.57
C GLU A 194 37.25 -32.45 -2.29
N SER A 195 36.66 -31.87 -3.34
CA SER A 195 37.30 -30.81 -4.12
C SER A 195 37.61 -29.52 -3.32
N LEU A 196 36.84 -29.25 -2.26
CA LEU A 196 36.89 -27.99 -1.50
C LEU A 196 37.40 -28.17 -0.07
N GLN A 197 37.85 -29.37 0.30
CA GLN A 197 38.27 -29.71 1.66
C GLN A 197 39.43 -28.84 2.16
N ASP A 198 40.36 -28.46 1.28
CA ASP A 198 41.56 -27.69 1.63
C ASP A 198 41.30 -26.17 1.74
N THR A 199 40.14 -25.68 1.27
CA THR A 199 39.84 -24.24 1.24
C THR A 199 39.17 -23.82 2.54
N GLN A 200 39.93 -23.44 3.57
CA GLN A 200 39.34 -22.89 4.80
C GLN A 200 38.91 -21.43 4.63
N PRO A 201 37.78 -20.98 5.24
CA PRO A 201 36.81 -21.72 6.07
C PRO A 201 35.73 -22.49 5.28
N LEU A 202 35.73 -22.40 3.95
CA LEU A 202 34.67 -22.91 3.07
C LEU A 202 34.47 -24.44 3.16
N GLY A 203 35.53 -25.23 3.15
CA GLY A 203 35.46 -26.70 3.17
C GLY A 203 34.74 -27.25 4.41
N VAL A 204 34.96 -26.62 5.56
CA VAL A 204 34.31 -26.96 6.83
C VAL A 204 32.80 -26.67 6.78
N LEU A 205 32.41 -25.54 6.20
CA LEU A 205 31.01 -25.16 6.05
C LEU A 205 30.27 -26.03 5.02
N ILE A 206 30.93 -26.38 3.92
CA ILE A 206 30.34 -27.27 2.89
C ILE A 206 30.14 -28.69 3.42
N ASN A 207 31.00 -29.17 4.32
CA ASN A 207 30.81 -30.46 4.97
C ASN A 207 29.49 -30.54 5.77
N CYS A 208 28.99 -29.41 6.27
CA CYS A 208 27.73 -29.31 6.99
C CYS A 208 26.49 -29.36 6.08
N CYS A 209 26.65 -29.21 4.75
CA CYS A 209 25.57 -29.26 3.77
C CYS A 209 25.09 -30.69 3.52
N SER A 210 23.78 -30.84 3.35
CA SER A 210 23.11 -32.13 3.10
C SER A 210 22.84 -32.40 1.63
N THR A 211 22.81 -31.37 0.77
CA THR A 211 22.56 -31.50 -0.67
C THR A 211 23.56 -30.72 -1.50
N CYS A 212 23.78 -31.15 -2.75
CA CYS A 212 24.67 -30.47 -3.71
C CYS A 212 24.21 -29.03 -3.98
N ASP A 213 22.91 -28.81 -4.19
CA ASP A 213 22.32 -27.47 -4.36
C ASP A 213 22.63 -26.53 -3.19
N GLN A 214 22.57 -27.03 -1.95
CA GLN A 214 22.88 -26.24 -0.76
C GLN A 214 24.36 -25.85 -0.74
N ALA A 215 25.26 -26.79 -1.07
CA ALA A 215 26.70 -26.54 -1.14
C ALA A 215 27.05 -25.50 -2.22
N GLN A 216 26.47 -25.60 -3.41
CA GLN A 216 26.65 -24.61 -4.48
C GLN A 216 26.12 -23.22 -4.10
N ALA A 217 25.00 -23.16 -3.36
CA ALA A 217 24.48 -21.89 -2.86
C ALA A 217 25.41 -21.23 -1.84
N VAL A 218 25.93 -22.00 -0.87
CA VAL A 218 26.89 -21.52 0.14
C VAL A 218 28.18 -21.03 -0.54
N LEU A 219 28.69 -21.77 -1.52
CA LEU A 219 29.87 -21.37 -2.30
C LEU A 219 29.67 -19.99 -2.96
N LYS A 220 28.54 -19.79 -3.65
CA LYS A 220 28.24 -18.49 -4.28
C LYS A 220 28.11 -17.34 -3.28
N PHE A 221 27.58 -17.60 -2.08
CA PHE A 221 27.52 -16.57 -1.03
C PHE A 221 28.91 -16.22 -0.51
N VAL A 222 29.77 -17.22 -0.30
CA VAL A 222 31.14 -17.00 0.16
C VAL A 222 32.01 -16.31 -0.90
N ASP A 223 31.81 -16.62 -2.18
CA ASP A 223 32.46 -15.90 -3.29
C ASP A 223 32.09 -14.41 -3.27
N ALA A 224 30.81 -14.09 -3.05
CA ALA A 224 30.37 -12.69 -2.94
C ALA A 224 30.93 -11.97 -1.68
N ILE A 225 31.13 -12.71 -0.58
CA ILE A 225 31.75 -12.18 0.65
C ILE A 225 33.23 -11.86 0.42
N THR A 226 33.94 -12.72 -0.32
CA THR A 226 35.38 -12.57 -0.60
C THR A 226 35.67 -11.49 -1.64
N GLU A 227 34.75 -11.22 -2.57
CA GLU A 227 34.88 -10.12 -3.56
C GLU A 227 34.97 -8.72 -2.91
N LYS A 228 34.48 -8.56 -1.66
CA LYS A 228 34.45 -7.30 -0.88
C LYS A 228 33.84 -6.10 -1.62
N THR A 229 32.98 -6.35 -2.61
CA THR A 229 32.20 -5.32 -3.28
C THR A 229 31.01 -4.93 -2.42
N PHE A 230 31.07 -3.74 -1.81
CA PHE A 230 30.02 -3.26 -0.90
C PHE A 230 28.65 -3.00 -1.56
N ARG A 231 28.49 -3.09 -2.88
CA ARG A 231 27.18 -2.85 -3.54
C ARG A 231 26.74 -4.02 -4.38
N THR A 232 26.73 -5.21 -3.77
CA THR A 232 26.34 -6.45 -4.44
C THR A 232 25.11 -7.04 -3.75
N THR A 233 24.16 -7.50 -4.55
CA THR A 233 22.94 -8.14 -4.05
C THR A 233 22.85 -9.55 -4.60
N VAL A 234 22.91 -10.54 -3.72
CA VAL A 234 22.77 -11.96 -4.07
C VAL A 234 21.39 -12.44 -3.63
N ALA A 235 20.56 -12.85 -4.59
CA ALA A 235 19.21 -13.33 -4.33
C ALA A 235 19.12 -14.84 -4.59
N VAL A 236 18.74 -15.61 -3.57
CA VAL A 236 18.43 -17.04 -3.67
C VAL A 236 16.92 -17.23 -3.66
N THR A 237 16.43 -17.91 -4.69
CA THR A 237 15.01 -18.18 -4.85
C THR A 237 14.77 -19.68 -4.94
N ALA A 238 13.93 -20.21 -4.06
CA ALA A 238 13.59 -21.64 -4.06
C ALA A 238 12.18 -21.87 -3.49
N ALA A 239 11.63 -23.05 -3.70
CA ALA A 239 10.41 -23.48 -3.00
C ALA A 239 10.62 -23.53 -1.47
N ARG A 240 9.54 -23.49 -0.70
CA ARG A 240 9.60 -23.64 0.75
C ARG A 240 10.11 -25.05 1.12
N GLY A 241 10.84 -25.18 2.23
CA GLY A 241 11.38 -26.48 2.68
C GLY A 241 12.67 -26.94 1.99
N ARG A 242 13.22 -26.19 1.03
CA ARG A 242 14.48 -26.53 0.32
C ARG A 242 15.77 -26.13 1.05
N GLY A 243 15.71 -25.72 2.31
CA GLY A 243 16.91 -25.36 3.09
C GLY A 243 17.51 -23.97 2.84
N LYS A 244 16.72 -23.00 2.34
CA LYS A 244 17.17 -21.62 2.10
C LYS A 244 17.78 -20.95 3.35
N SER A 245 17.03 -20.94 4.46
CA SER A 245 17.47 -20.33 5.72
C SER A 245 18.70 -21.04 6.30
N ALA A 246 18.82 -22.36 6.06
CA ALA A 246 20.00 -23.13 6.46
C ALA A 246 21.25 -22.74 5.66
N ALA A 247 21.14 -22.59 4.33
CA ALA A 247 22.23 -22.10 3.49
C ALA A 247 22.65 -20.67 3.87
N LEU A 248 21.68 -19.79 4.16
CA LEU A 248 21.96 -18.43 4.66
C LEU A 248 22.66 -18.45 6.02
N GLY A 249 22.24 -19.31 6.95
CA GLY A 249 22.89 -19.44 8.26
C GLY A 249 24.36 -19.84 8.15
N LEU A 250 24.66 -20.83 7.30
CA LEU A 250 26.05 -21.24 7.00
C LEU A 250 26.86 -20.12 6.33
N ALA A 251 26.24 -19.36 5.41
CA ALA A 251 26.89 -18.22 4.77
C ALA A 251 27.20 -17.08 5.77
N VAL A 252 26.31 -16.82 6.73
CA VAL A 252 26.54 -15.84 7.81
C VAL A 252 27.69 -16.29 8.71
N ALA A 253 27.76 -17.57 9.08
CA ALA A 253 28.90 -18.09 9.83
C ALA A 253 30.22 -17.93 9.05
N GLY A 254 30.19 -18.16 7.73
CA GLY A 254 31.31 -17.85 6.85
C GLY A 254 31.69 -16.36 6.83
N ALA A 255 30.72 -15.46 6.75
CA ALA A 255 30.96 -14.01 6.78
C ALA A 255 31.67 -13.55 8.07
N VAL A 256 31.28 -14.12 9.22
CA VAL A 256 31.98 -13.89 10.50
C VAL A 256 33.44 -14.37 10.41
N ALA A 257 33.68 -15.56 9.87
CA ALA A 257 35.05 -16.07 9.68
C ALA A 257 35.91 -15.23 8.72
N PHE A 258 35.30 -14.54 7.75
CA PHE A 258 35.98 -13.60 6.85
C PHE A 258 36.15 -12.18 7.42
N GLY A 259 35.72 -11.93 8.66
CA GLY A 259 35.98 -10.68 9.39
C GLY A 259 34.90 -9.60 9.25
N TYR A 260 33.67 -9.92 8.83
CA TYR A 260 32.57 -8.96 8.81
C TYR A 260 32.13 -8.65 10.25
N SER A 261 32.08 -7.38 10.62
CA SER A 261 31.83 -6.93 12.00
C SER A 261 30.36 -6.75 12.31
N ASN A 262 29.62 -6.04 11.45
CA ASN A 262 28.21 -5.69 11.68
C ASN A 262 27.32 -6.42 10.67
N ILE A 263 26.74 -7.55 11.09
CA ILE A 263 25.82 -8.35 10.29
C ILE A 263 24.41 -8.15 10.83
N PHE A 264 23.51 -7.68 9.97
CA PHE A 264 22.09 -7.53 10.31
C PHE A 264 21.25 -8.59 9.61
N VAL A 265 20.32 -9.18 10.35
CA VAL A 265 19.35 -10.14 9.82
C VAL A 265 17.95 -9.56 9.95
N THR A 266 17.13 -9.67 8.92
CA THR A 266 15.75 -9.19 8.95
C THR A 266 14.79 -10.23 8.37
N ALA A 267 13.60 -10.28 8.96
CA ALA A 267 12.49 -11.15 8.60
C ALA A 267 11.20 -10.51 9.15
N PRO A 268 10.02 -10.86 8.61
CA PRO A 268 8.72 -10.34 9.08
C PRO A 268 8.46 -10.58 10.57
N SER A 269 8.95 -11.71 11.09
CA SER A 269 8.92 -12.06 12.51
C SER A 269 10.23 -12.73 12.91
N PRO A 270 10.70 -12.56 14.16
CA PRO A 270 11.94 -13.18 14.62
C PRO A 270 11.80 -14.71 14.79
N GLU A 271 10.58 -15.25 14.94
CA GLU A 271 10.35 -16.71 15.01
C GLU A 271 10.79 -17.42 13.72
N ASN A 272 10.65 -16.77 12.57
CA ASN A 272 11.05 -17.33 11.27
C ASN A 272 12.57 -17.54 11.17
N LEU A 273 13.36 -16.84 11.97
CA LEU A 273 14.83 -16.89 11.94
C LEU A 273 15.41 -18.00 12.81
N LYS A 274 14.59 -18.79 13.50
CA LYS A 274 15.07 -19.87 14.37
C LYS A 274 15.99 -20.83 13.64
N THR A 275 15.62 -21.25 12.43
CA THR A 275 16.42 -22.16 11.61
C THR A 275 17.69 -21.49 11.09
N LEU A 276 17.64 -20.20 10.74
CA LEU A 276 18.83 -19.46 10.32
C LEU A 276 19.86 -19.42 11.46
N PHE A 277 19.45 -19.03 12.67
CA PHE A 277 20.35 -18.99 13.82
C PHE A 277 20.83 -20.38 14.24
N GLU A 278 20.01 -21.43 14.15
CA GLU A 278 20.44 -22.81 14.40
C GLU A 278 21.59 -23.23 13.47
N PHE A 279 21.54 -22.85 12.19
CA PHE A 279 22.61 -23.14 11.23
C PHE A 279 23.81 -22.20 11.35
N VAL A 280 23.64 -20.98 11.87
CA VAL A 280 24.78 -20.13 12.29
C VAL A 280 25.57 -20.83 13.40
N LEU A 281 24.87 -21.31 14.45
CA LEU A 281 25.49 -22.03 15.56
C LEU A 281 26.15 -23.33 15.10
N LYS A 282 25.47 -24.11 14.23
CA LYS A 282 26.08 -25.31 13.63
C LYS A 282 27.34 -25.00 12.81
N GLY A 283 27.35 -23.86 12.11
CA GLY A 283 28.53 -23.36 11.40
C GLY A 283 29.66 -22.99 12.36
N PHE A 284 29.33 -22.36 13.50
CA PHE A 284 30.28 -22.04 14.55
C PHE A 284 30.87 -23.29 15.21
N ASP A 285 30.06 -24.30 15.51
CA ASP A 285 30.53 -25.59 16.03
C ASP A 285 31.51 -26.25 15.05
N ALA A 286 31.21 -26.20 13.75
CA ALA A 286 32.08 -26.75 12.72
C ALA A 286 33.41 -25.98 12.61
N LEU A 287 33.37 -24.65 12.76
CA LEU A 287 34.54 -23.78 12.81
C LEU A 287 35.28 -23.83 14.17
N LYS A 288 34.77 -24.62 15.13
CA LYS A 288 35.31 -24.80 16.49
C LYS A 288 35.24 -23.55 17.38
N TYR A 289 34.22 -22.72 17.21
CA TYR A 289 33.92 -21.68 18.19
C TYR A 289 33.14 -22.26 19.37
N GLU A 290 33.50 -21.89 20.60
CA GLU A 290 32.87 -22.36 21.82
C GLU A 290 31.88 -21.34 22.40
N GLU A 291 30.69 -21.80 22.80
CA GLU A 291 29.68 -20.97 23.47
C GLU A 291 30.20 -20.49 24.85
N HIS A 292 29.96 -19.21 25.16
CA HIS A 292 30.45 -18.50 26.36
C HIS A 292 31.96 -18.23 26.45
N GLN A 293 32.75 -18.72 25.49
CA GLN A 293 34.15 -18.31 25.32
C GLN A 293 34.27 -17.36 24.13
N ASP A 294 33.93 -17.85 22.93
CA ASP A 294 34.07 -17.10 21.69
C ASP A 294 32.80 -16.33 21.33
N TYR A 295 31.62 -16.85 21.70
CA TYR A 295 30.35 -16.20 21.40
C TYR A 295 29.30 -16.28 22.51
N GLU A 296 28.42 -15.29 22.55
CA GLU A 296 27.29 -15.20 23.48
C GLU A 296 25.98 -15.00 22.71
N VAL A 297 24.96 -15.81 23.05
CA VAL A 297 23.63 -15.77 22.45
C VAL A 297 22.64 -15.07 23.37
N VAL A 298 22.07 -13.96 22.91
CA VAL A 298 21.04 -13.20 23.63
C VAL A 298 19.66 -13.54 23.08
N GLN A 299 18.82 -14.10 23.94
CA GLN A 299 17.42 -14.42 23.65
C GLN A 299 16.47 -13.28 24.07
N SER A 300 15.35 -13.16 23.38
CA SER A 300 14.31 -12.17 23.69
C SER A 300 13.67 -12.44 25.06
N THR A 301 13.48 -11.37 25.84
CA THR A 301 12.73 -11.40 27.11
C THR A 301 11.22 -11.31 26.91
N ASN A 302 10.75 -10.96 25.72
CA ASN A 302 9.32 -10.77 25.44
C ASN A 302 8.60 -12.12 25.33
N PRO A 303 7.50 -12.36 26.08
CA PRO A 303 6.73 -13.60 26.01
C PRO A 303 6.16 -13.91 24.63
N GLU A 304 5.80 -12.87 23.87
CA GLU A 304 5.24 -13.00 22.51
C GLU A 304 6.26 -13.53 21.49
N LEU A 305 7.55 -13.40 21.78
CA LEU A 305 8.64 -13.78 20.87
C LEU A 305 9.25 -15.14 21.21
N ASN A 306 8.64 -15.92 22.12
CA ASN A 306 9.01 -17.31 22.44
C ASN A 306 10.53 -17.56 22.63
N LYS A 307 11.24 -16.64 23.30
CA LYS A 307 12.71 -16.69 23.49
C LYS A 307 13.50 -16.80 22.18
N ALA A 308 13.03 -16.18 21.10
CA ALA A 308 13.77 -16.10 19.85
C ALA A 308 15.15 -15.45 20.08
N VAL A 309 16.16 -15.92 19.35
CA VAL A 309 17.50 -15.33 19.34
C VAL A 309 17.42 -13.95 18.68
N VAL A 310 17.84 -12.91 19.39
CA VAL A 310 17.79 -11.52 18.90
C VAL A 310 19.17 -11.03 18.51
N ARG A 311 20.20 -11.45 19.26
CA ARG A 311 21.57 -11.02 19.03
C ARG A 311 22.55 -12.14 19.36
N VAL A 312 23.55 -12.32 18.51
CA VAL A 312 24.73 -13.14 18.79
C VAL A 312 25.94 -12.21 18.76
N THR A 313 26.70 -12.18 19.85
CA THR A 313 27.97 -11.44 19.91
C THR A 313 29.10 -12.45 19.81
N VAL A 314 30.02 -12.24 18.87
CA VAL A 314 31.29 -12.99 18.78
C VAL A 314 32.40 -12.07 19.24
N SER A 315 33.17 -12.50 20.23
CA SER A 315 34.23 -11.70 20.85
C SER A 315 35.56 -12.40 20.63
N HIS A 316 36.36 -11.89 19.69
CA HIS A 316 37.75 -12.29 19.51
C HIS A 316 38.68 -11.33 20.24
N GLU A 317 39.92 -11.76 20.53
CA GLU A 317 40.92 -10.93 21.22
C GLU A 317 41.17 -9.57 20.52
N ASP A 318 41.02 -9.51 19.19
CA ASP A 318 41.32 -8.33 18.37
C ASP A 318 40.09 -7.50 17.90
N HIS A 319 38.88 -8.08 17.85
CA HIS A 319 37.69 -7.37 17.36
C HIS A 319 36.37 -8.03 17.80
N ARG A 320 35.31 -7.22 17.94
CA ARG A 320 33.96 -7.66 18.31
C ARG A 320 33.06 -7.67 17.08
N GLN A 321 32.43 -8.80 16.81
CA GLN A 321 31.47 -8.98 15.72
C GLN A 321 30.07 -9.20 16.29
N VAL A 322 29.05 -8.68 15.62
CA VAL A 322 27.67 -8.73 16.10
C VAL A 322 26.75 -9.16 14.95
N ILE A 323 25.96 -10.19 15.23
CA ILE A 323 24.81 -10.59 14.41
C ILE A 323 23.55 -10.14 15.15
N GLN A 324 22.79 -9.22 14.57
CA GLN A 324 21.59 -8.69 15.22
C GLN A 324 20.35 -8.75 14.31
N TYR A 325 19.22 -9.16 14.90
CA TYR A 325 17.91 -9.01 14.29
C TYR A 325 17.47 -7.54 14.28
N VAL A 326 17.01 -7.06 13.12
CA VAL A 326 16.39 -5.74 12.96
C VAL A 326 15.05 -5.90 12.26
N HIS A 327 14.03 -5.24 12.78
CA HIS A 327 12.70 -5.25 12.18
C HIS A 327 12.72 -4.49 10.84
N PRO A 328 12.04 -4.95 9.77
CA PRO A 328 12.09 -4.33 8.44
C PRO A 328 11.73 -2.83 8.40
N SER A 329 10.97 -2.33 9.38
CA SER A 329 10.64 -0.90 9.50
C SER A 329 11.82 -0.02 9.94
N ASP A 330 12.79 -0.58 10.64
CA ASP A 330 13.89 0.14 11.28
C ASP A 330 15.13 0.24 10.38
N ALA A 331 14.92 0.62 9.12
CA ALA A 331 15.99 0.75 8.12
C ALA A 331 17.08 1.76 8.51
N HIS A 332 16.79 2.70 9.41
CA HIS A 332 17.74 3.71 9.89
C HIS A 332 18.91 3.11 10.68
N LEU A 333 18.73 1.94 11.32
CA LEU A 333 19.78 1.25 12.06
C LEU A 333 20.82 0.58 11.14
N LEU A 334 20.50 0.42 9.85
CA LEU A 334 21.33 -0.27 8.87
C LEU A 334 22.45 0.62 8.29
N GLY A 335 22.55 1.88 8.70
CA GLY A 335 23.60 2.79 8.21
C GLY A 335 25.02 2.33 8.51
N GLN A 336 25.21 1.45 9.50
CA GLN A 336 26.51 0.86 9.89
C GLN A 336 26.65 -0.62 9.48
N ALA A 337 25.71 -1.14 8.67
CA ALA A 337 25.72 -2.52 8.21
C ALA A 337 26.81 -2.77 7.17
N GLU A 338 27.54 -3.88 7.31
CA GLU A 338 28.45 -4.38 6.26
C GLU A 338 27.76 -5.46 5.43
N LEU A 339 26.96 -6.29 6.09
CA LEU A 339 26.16 -7.35 5.48
C LEU A 339 24.72 -7.31 6.02
N LEU A 340 23.74 -7.26 5.12
CA LEU A 340 22.34 -7.42 5.43
C LEU A 340 21.80 -8.73 4.85
N VAL A 341 21.20 -9.56 5.71
CA VAL A 341 20.52 -10.79 5.30
C VAL A 341 19.02 -10.60 5.48
N ILE A 342 18.26 -10.72 4.39
CA ILE A 342 16.81 -10.63 4.34
C ILE A 342 16.26 -12.03 4.07
N ASP A 343 15.68 -12.67 5.08
CA ASP A 343 15.02 -13.97 4.93
C ASP A 343 13.51 -13.78 4.65
N GLU A 344 12.96 -14.55 3.71
CA GLU A 344 11.57 -14.47 3.25
C GLU A 344 11.16 -13.06 2.79
N ALA A 345 11.96 -12.47 1.89
CA ALA A 345 11.71 -11.14 1.33
C ALA A 345 10.33 -11.00 0.65
N ALA A 346 9.74 -12.09 0.15
CA ALA A 346 8.40 -12.09 -0.45
C ALA A 346 7.27 -11.69 0.50
N ALA A 347 7.48 -11.79 1.81
CA ALA A 347 6.53 -11.40 2.84
C ALA A 347 6.70 -9.94 3.30
N ILE A 348 7.76 -9.25 2.85
CA ILE A 348 8.02 -7.84 3.17
C ILE A 348 7.52 -6.95 2.03
N PRO A 349 6.81 -5.85 2.31
CA PRO A 349 6.45 -4.85 1.32
C PRO A 349 7.63 -4.38 0.46
N LEU A 350 7.44 -4.31 -0.87
CA LEU A 350 8.48 -3.86 -1.80
C LEU A 350 9.07 -2.46 -1.46
N PRO A 351 8.28 -1.45 -1.04
CA PRO A 351 8.84 -0.16 -0.64
C PRO A 351 9.76 -0.25 0.58
N LEU A 352 9.48 -1.16 1.53
CA LEU A 352 10.35 -1.39 2.67
C LEU A 352 11.65 -2.08 2.23
N ILE A 353 11.57 -3.08 1.35
CA ILE A 353 12.76 -3.72 0.77
C ILE A 353 13.65 -2.69 0.07
N GLN A 354 13.06 -1.77 -0.70
CA GLN A 354 13.83 -0.70 -1.36
C GLN A 354 14.52 0.23 -0.36
N LYS A 355 13.91 0.51 0.80
CA LYS A 355 14.54 1.27 1.88
C LYS A 355 15.66 0.48 2.59
N LEU A 356 15.55 -0.86 2.63
CA LEU A 356 16.55 -1.76 3.20
C LEU A 356 17.73 -2.02 2.26
N LEU A 357 17.63 -1.73 0.98
CA LEU A 357 18.73 -1.85 0.03
C LEU A 357 19.64 -0.61 0.12
N GLY A 358 20.86 -0.79 0.64
CA GLY A 358 21.84 0.27 0.84
C GLY A 358 23.18 0.02 0.14
N PRO A 359 24.22 0.82 0.43
CA PRO A 359 25.57 0.66 -0.09
C PRO A 359 26.37 -0.41 0.70
N TYR A 360 25.76 -1.55 0.97
CA TYR A 360 26.36 -2.71 1.65
C TYR A 360 25.98 -4.03 0.94
N LEU A 361 26.66 -5.12 1.28
CA LEU A 361 26.38 -6.45 0.73
C LEU A 361 25.00 -6.90 1.22
N VAL A 362 24.13 -7.35 0.30
CA VAL A 362 22.77 -7.81 0.65
C VAL A 362 22.53 -9.23 0.16
N PHE A 363 22.15 -10.11 1.08
CA PHE A 363 21.64 -11.44 0.78
C PHE A 363 20.11 -11.46 0.91
N LEU A 364 19.45 -11.86 -0.16
CA LEU A 364 17.99 -11.98 -0.21
C LEU A 364 17.61 -13.45 -0.37
N SER A 365 16.73 -13.95 0.48
CA SER A 365 16.00 -15.18 0.24
C SER A 365 14.55 -14.89 -0.11
N SER A 366 14.00 -15.64 -1.07
CA SER A 366 12.59 -15.56 -1.40
C SER A 366 12.02 -16.95 -1.71
N THR A 367 10.84 -17.22 -1.17
CA THR A 367 9.97 -18.30 -1.66
C THR A 367 9.34 -17.90 -3.00
N ILE A 368 9.34 -18.78 -4.01
CA ILE A 368 8.63 -18.53 -5.30
C ILE A 368 7.29 -19.27 -5.32
N ASN A 369 7.35 -20.59 -5.03
CA ASN A 369 6.20 -21.49 -4.99
C ASN A 369 5.91 -21.80 -3.51
N GLY A 370 4.88 -21.16 -2.97
CA GLY A 370 4.38 -21.36 -1.60
C GLY A 370 3.00 -20.73 -1.47
N TYR A 371 2.30 -21.02 -0.37
CA TYR A 371 0.90 -20.59 -0.15
C TYR A 371 0.67 -19.07 -0.25
N GLU A 372 1.71 -18.26 -0.06
CA GLU A 372 1.61 -16.80 -0.14
C GLU A 372 1.54 -16.28 -1.58
N GLY A 373 2.03 -17.02 -2.58
CA GLY A 373 1.93 -16.69 -4.02
C GLY A 373 2.53 -15.34 -4.47
N THR A 374 2.88 -14.46 -3.52
CA THR A 374 3.50 -13.14 -3.71
C THR A 374 4.89 -13.26 -4.30
N GLY A 375 5.61 -14.32 -3.91
CA GLY A 375 6.98 -14.63 -4.30
C GLY A 375 7.26 -14.64 -5.79
N ARG A 376 6.32 -15.12 -6.63
CA ARG A 376 6.49 -15.15 -8.09
C ARG A 376 6.34 -13.76 -8.72
N SER A 377 5.45 -12.93 -8.18
CA SER A 377 5.28 -11.55 -8.66
C SER A 377 6.40 -10.63 -8.17
N LEU A 378 6.87 -10.84 -6.94
CA LEU A 378 8.00 -10.14 -6.35
C LEU A 378 9.32 -10.56 -7.01
N SER A 379 9.56 -11.86 -7.24
CA SER A 379 10.74 -12.33 -7.97
C SER A 379 10.78 -11.77 -9.39
N LEU A 380 9.65 -11.78 -10.11
CA LEU A 380 9.60 -11.21 -11.46
C LEU A 380 9.83 -9.70 -11.47
N LYS A 381 9.25 -8.93 -10.54
CA LYS A 381 9.40 -7.46 -10.54
C LYS A 381 10.70 -6.97 -9.89
N LEU A 382 11.02 -7.44 -8.68
CA LEU A 382 12.19 -7.02 -7.92
C LEU A 382 13.48 -7.49 -8.59
N ILE A 383 13.58 -8.77 -8.99
CA ILE A 383 14.80 -9.26 -9.65
C ILE A 383 14.98 -8.60 -11.01
N GLN A 384 13.89 -8.35 -11.75
CA GLN A 384 13.98 -7.60 -13.00
C GLN A 384 14.42 -6.14 -12.75
N GLN A 385 13.91 -5.48 -11.71
CA GLN A 385 14.35 -4.13 -11.33
C GLN A 385 15.82 -4.09 -10.90
N LEU A 386 16.25 -5.01 -10.04
CA LEU A 386 17.64 -5.13 -9.60
C LEU A 386 18.58 -5.43 -10.77
N ARG A 387 18.17 -6.33 -11.69
CA ARG A 387 18.90 -6.59 -12.94
C ARG A 387 18.95 -5.36 -13.84
N GLN A 388 17.86 -4.61 -13.97
CA GLN A 388 17.88 -3.37 -14.76
C GLN A 388 18.81 -2.33 -14.15
N GLN A 389 18.87 -2.23 -12.82
CA GLN A 389 19.79 -1.34 -12.12
C GLN A 389 21.27 -1.77 -12.26
N SER A 390 21.55 -3.08 -12.29
CA SER A 390 22.91 -3.60 -12.51
C SER A 390 23.35 -3.55 -13.98
N VAL A 391 22.43 -3.74 -14.94
CA VAL A 391 22.70 -3.71 -16.39
C VAL A 391 23.03 -2.31 -16.89
N VAL A 392 22.72 -1.24 -16.15
CA VAL A 392 23.22 0.12 -16.48
C VAL A 392 24.75 0.22 -16.38
N ALA A 393 25.44 -0.74 -15.74
CA ALA A 393 26.91 -0.83 -15.70
C ALA A 393 27.54 -1.81 -16.70
N SER A 394 26.74 -2.64 -17.39
CA SER A 394 27.23 -3.63 -18.35
C SER A 394 26.31 -3.70 -19.55
N ASN A 395 26.65 -2.90 -20.56
CA ASN A 395 25.91 -2.88 -21.81
C ASN A 395 26.21 -4.12 -22.66
N GLU A 396 25.15 -4.59 -23.32
CA GLU A 396 25.06 -5.49 -24.47
C GLU A 396 24.81 -7.00 -24.26
N ASN A 397 23.76 -7.44 -24.96
CA ASN A 397 23.35 -8.78 -25.36
C ASN A 397 22.55 -9.65 -24.38
N SER A 398 21.22 -9.52 -24.44
CA SER A 398 20.32 -10.66 -24.23
C SER A 398 19.39 -10.86 -25.43
N LYS A 399 19.57 -12.02 -26.07
CA LYS A 399 18.86 -12.56 -27.23
C LYS A 399 17.34 -12.64 -27.01
N SER A 400 16.57 -12.27 -28.02
CA SER A 400 15.16 -12.60 -28.17
C SER A 400 14.98 -14.11 -28.34
N VAL A 401 14.23 -14.75 -27.43
CA VAL A 401 13.84 -16.15 -27.55
C VAL A 401 12.77 -16.29 -28.64
N GLY A 402 13.06 -17.10 -29.65
CA GLY A 402 12.16 -17.41 -30.75
C GLY A 402 10.92 -18.18 -30.29
N VAL A 403 9.76 -17.74 -30.77
CA VAL A 403 8.48 -18.42 -30.56
C VAL A 403 8.37 -19.57 -31.58
N HIS A 404 8.31 -20.80 -31.10
CA HIS A 404 7.95 -21.96 -31.92
C HIS A 404 6.46 -21.90 -32.30
N PRO A 405 6.10 -21.95 -33.60
CA PRO A 405 4.71 -22.07 -34.02
C PRO A 405 4.40 -23.56 -34.17
N ASN A 406 3.68 -24.12 -33.19
CA ASN A 406 2.74 -25.25 -33.36
C ASN A 406 2.39 -25.87 -32.00
N ARG A 407 1.37 -25.32 -31.34
CA ARG A 407 0.56 -26.05 -30.37
C ARG A 407 -0.90 -25.69 -30.59
N ARG A 408 -1.75 -26.72 -30.62
CA ARG A 408 -3.22 -26.65 -30.75
C ARG A 408 -3.77 -25.44 -29.98
N LEU A 409 -4.66 -24.67 -30.62
CA LEU A 409 -5.27 -23.45 -30.09
C LEU A 409 -6.05 -23.73 -28.79
N TYR A 410 -5.37 -23.76 -27.67
CA TYR A 410 -5.98 -23.41 -26.40
C TYR A 410 -6.11 -21.89 -26.38
N HIS A 411 -7.29 -21.37 -26.07
CA HIS A 411 -7.49 -19.92 -25.91
C HIS A 411 -6.54 -19.41 -24.81
N LYS A 412 -5.47 -18.72 -25.19
CA LYS A 412 -4.52 -18.12 -24.25
C LYS A 412 -5.22 -16.93 -23.58
N CYS A 413 -5.63 -17.11 -22.32
CA CYS A 413 -6.22 -16.04 -21.53
C CYS A 413 -5.18 -14.92 -21.34
N SER A 414 -5.41 -13.78 -22.01
CA SER A 414 -4.49 -12.64 -22.00
C SER A 414 -4.83 -11.64 -20.89
N VAL A 415 -6.12 -11.52 -20.57
CA VAL A 415 -6.66 -10.72 -19.47
C VAL A 415 -7.77 -11.50 -18.78
N SER A 416 -7.81 -11.45 -17.45
CA SER A 416 -8.93 -11.96 -16.66
C SER A 416 -9.44 -10.88 -15.71
N CYS A 417 -10.77 -10.75 -15.63
CA CYS A 417 -11.47 -9.85 -14.71
C CYS A 417 -12.37 -10.69 -13.80
N LYS A 418 -12.26 -10.45 -12.49
CA LYS A 418 -13.14 -11.07 -11.48
C LYS A 418 -14.02 -9.98 -10.88
N VAL A 419 -15.33 -10.15 -11.02
CA VAL A 419 -16.35 -9.23 -10.54
C VAL A 419 -17.18 -9.91 -9.44
N CYS A 420 -17.63 -9.14 -8.46
CA CYS A 420 -18.52 -9.55 -7.39
C CYS A 420 -19.70 -8.60 -7.34
N TYR A 421 -20.93 -9.11 -7.34
CA TYR A 421 -22.12 -8.28 -7.13
C TYR A 421 -22.22 -7.88 -5.66
N GLU A 422 -22.56 -6.62 -5.41
CA GLU A 422 -22.69 -6.02 -4.07
C GLU A 422 -23.85 -5.03 -4.05
N GLY A 423 -24.53 -4.90 -2.90
CA GLY A 423 -25.63 -3.94 -2.73
C GLY A 423 -27.02 -4.58 -2.80
N GLY A 424 -28.05 -3.76 -2.98
CA GLY A 424 -29.44 -4.18 -2.82
C GLY A 424 -29.81 -4.52 -1.37
N ILE A 425 -29.16 -3.85 -0.41
CA ILE A 425 -29.33 -4.10 1.02
C ILE A 425 -30.61 -3.42 1.51
N SER A 426 -31.40 -4.11 2.34
CA SER A 426 -32.63 -3.51 2.88
C SER A 426 -32.32 -2.36 3.83
N LYS A 427 -33.07 -1.24 3.74
CA LYS A 427 -32.87 -0.06 4.62
C LYS A 427 -32.93 -0.44 6.11
N SER A 428 -33.84 -1.33 6.50
CA SER A 428 -33.95 -1.86 7.86
C SER A 428 -32.68 -2.59 8.34
N SER A 429 -32.06 -3.41 7.49
CA SER A 429 -30.80 -4.09 7.83
C SER A 429 -29.66 -3.10 8.08
N VAL A 430 -29.62 -2.01 7.31
CA VAL A 430 -28.60 -0.96 7.39
C VAL A 430 -28.75 -0.20 8.70
N SER A 431 -29.95 0.28 9.03
CA SER A 431 -30.22 1.01 10.28
C SER A 431 -29.95 0.12 11.52
N ASP A 432 -30.35 -1.15 11.49
CA ASP A 432 -30.07 -2.11 12.57
C ASP A 432 -28.56 -2.37 12.76
N SER A 433 -27.82 -2.43 11.65
CA SER A 433 -26.37 -2.65 11.68
C SER A 433 -25.62 -1.40 12.17
N PHE A 434 -26.08 -0.20 11.81
CA PHE A 434 -25.57 1.05 12.35
C PHE A 434 -25.81 1.16 13.85
N ALA A 435 -27.01 0.83 14.32
CA ALA A 435 -27.35 0.83 15.75
C ALA A 435 -26.47 -0.15 16.55
N ARG A 436 -26.09 -1.29 15.96
CA ARG A 436 -25.26 -2.31 16.60
C ARG A 436 -23.75 -2.12 16.38
N GLY A 437 -23.34 -1.18 15.53
CA GLY A 437 -21.94 -0.95 15.15
C GLY A 437 -21.27 -2.17 14.51
N ARG A 438 -22.03 -3.12 13.94
CA ARG A 438 -21.51 -4.35 13.35
C ARG A 438 -21.57 -4.28 11.83
N ARG A 439 -20.45 -4.59 11.19
CA ARG A 439 -20.41 -4.79 9.73
C ARG A 439 -20.92 -6.19 9.41
N ALA A 440 -21.93 -6.29 8.55
CA ALA A 440 -22.26 -7.57 7.95
C ALA A 440 -21.12 -8.01 7.00
N HIS A 441 -20.97 -9.32 6.83
CA HIS A 441 -19.93 -9.88 5.96
C HIS A 441 -20.38 -9.78 4.49
N GLY A 442 -19.45 -9.71 3.53
CA GLY A 442 -19.74 -9.67 2.08
C GLY A 442 -19.54 -8.30 1.44
N ASP A 443 -20.49 -7.39 1.66
CA ASP A 443 -20.64 -6.12 0.91
C ASP A 443 -19.64 -5.03 1.32
N LEU A 444 -18.42 -5.05 0.78
CA LEU A 444 -17.39 -4.09 1.20
C LEU A 444 -17.74 -2.64 0.86
N ILE A 445 -18.14 -2.38 -0.39
CA ILE A 445 -18.34 -1.00 -0.88
C ILE A 445 -19.59 -0.37 -0.24
N PRO A 446 -20.78 -1.01 -0.28
CA PRO A 446 -21.98 -0.49 0.37
C PRO A 446 -21.75 -0.16 1.85
N TRP A 447 -21.16 -1.07 2.63
CA TRP A 447 -20.92 -0.82 4.06
C TRP A 447 -19.91 0.30 4.30
N THR A 448 -18.83 0.38 3.50
CA THR A 448 -17.79 1.39 3.73
C THR A 448 -18.28 2.78 3.37
N VAL A 449 -18.98 2.93 2.24
CA VAL A 449 -19.52 4.23 1.79
C VAL A 449 -20.65 4.66 2.73
N SER A 450 -21.61 3.79 3.00
CA SER A 450 -22.73 4.12 3.90
C SER A 450 -22.25 4.48 5.31
N GLN A 451 -21.20 3.80 5.84
CA GLN A 451 -20.62 4.17 7.14
C GLN A 451 -19.90 5.52 7.12
N GLN A 452 -19.23 5.87 6.02
CA GLN A 452 -18.45 7.11 5.91
C GLN A 452 -19.34 8.34 5.67
N PHE A 453 -20.38 8.18 4.85
CA PHE A 453 -21.29 9.27 4.49
C PHE A 453 -22.58 9.27 5.29
N GLN A 454 -22.83 8.24 6.10
CA GLN A 454 -24.09 8.02 6.83
C GLN A 454 -25.31 8.04 5.91
N ASP A 455 -25.13 7.52 4.70
CA ASP A 455 -26.14 7.48 3.66
C ASP A 455 -26.72 6.05 3.58
N GLU A 456 -28.00 5.91 3.92
CA GLU A 456 -28.74 4.65 3.83
C GLU A 456 -29.20 4.35 2.39
N GLU A 457 -29.31 5.36 1.53
CA GLU A 457 -29.79 5.19 0.15
C GLU A 457 -28.76 4.51 -0.72
N PHE A 458 -27.47 4.84 -0.54
CA PHE A 458 -26.38 4.21 -1.26
C PHE A 458 -26.31 2.68 -1.03
N ALA A 459 -26.65 2.20 0.16
CA ALA A 459 -26.67 0.76 0.46
C ALA A 459 -27.75 0.00 -0.33
N GLY A 460 -28.84 0.68 -0.71
CA GLY A 460 -29.92 0.12 -1.51
C GLY A 460 -29.58 0.00 -3.00
N LEU A 461 -28.57 0.72 -3.49
CA LEU A 461 -28.13 0.65 -4.89
C LEU A 461 -27.51 -0.71 -5.21
N ALA A 462 -27.76 -1.20 -6.41
CA ALA A 462 -27.16 -2.44 -6.91
C ALA A 462 -25.86 -2.10 -7.64
N GLY A 463 -24.74 -2.70 -7.22
CA GLY A 463 -23.45 -2.44 -7.82
C GLY A 463 -22.64 -3.70 -8.05
N ALA A 464 -21.54 -3.56 -8.77
CA ALA A 464 -20.57 -4.63 -8.89
C ALA A 464 -19.15 -4.13 -8.58
N ARG A 465 -18.44 -4.90 -7.75
CA ARG A 465 -17.04 -4.67 -7.42
C ARG A 465 -16.14 -5.50 -8.33
N VAL A 466 -15.27 -4.83 -9.07
CA VAL A 466 -14.13 -5.48 -9.73
C VAL A 466 -13.11 -5.85 -8.65
N VAL A 467 -13.10 -7.11 -8.25
CA VAL A 467 -12.24 -7.64 -7.18
C VAL A 467 -10.79 -7.74 -7.64
N ARG A 468 -10.57 -8.23 -8.87
CA ARG A 468 -9.23 -8.34 -9.47
C ARG A 468 -9.30 -8.18 -10.98
N ILE A 469 -8.30 -7.50 -11.53
CA ILE A 469 -7.95 -7.52 -12.94
C ILE A 469 -6.51 -8.02 -13.07
N ALA A 470 -6.30 -9.01 -13.93
CA ALA A 470 -4.99 -9.59 -14.15
C ALA A 470 -4.67 -9.55 -15.65
N THR A 471 -3.66 -8.76 -16.01
CA THR A 471 -3.08 -8.68 -17.35
C THR A 471 -1.74 -9.42 -17.36
N HIS A 472 -1.47 -10.16 -18.43
CA HIS A 472 -0.18 -10.83 -18.57
C HIS A 472 0.98 -9.81 -18.57
N PRO A 473 2.09 -10.04 -17.84
CA PRO A 473 3.20 -9.10 -17.73
C PRO A 473 3.77 -8.60 -19.07
N GLU A 474 3.90 -9.49 -20.06
CA GLU A 474 4.42 -9.16 -21.39
C GLU A 474 3.50 -8.23 -22.19
N TYR A 475 2.19 -8.24 -21.90
CA TYR A 475 1.19 -7.42 -22.58
C TYR A 475 0.77 -6.20 -21.75
N GLN A 476 1.48 -5.92 -20.66
CA GLN A 476 1.28 -4.69 -19.90
C GLN A 476 1.63 -3.49 -20.79
N ARG A 477 0.90 -2.37 -20.60
CA ARG A 477 1.01 -1.12 -21.39
C ARG A 477 0.45 -1.15 -22.82
N MET A 478 0.05 -2.31 -23.34
CA MET A 478 -0.67 -2.41 -24.64
C MET A 478 -2.16 -2.03 -24.55
N GLY A 479 -2.68 -1.74 -23.36
CA GLY A 479 -4.06 -1.26 -23.19
C GLY A 479 -5.15 -2.33 -23.06
N TYR A 480 -4.82 -3.63 -23.13
CA TYR A 480 -5.82 -4.71 -23.00
C TYR A 480 -6.66 -4.65 -21.72
N GLY A 481 -6.07 -4.20 -20.60
CA GLY A 481 -6.81 -4.02 -19.35
C GLY A 481 -7.87 -2.91 -19.43
N LEU A 482 -7.59 -1.81 -20.14
CA LEU A 482 -8.56 -0.74 -20.35
C LEU A 482 -9.69 -1.23 -21.26
N ARG A 483 -9.33 -1.91 -22.36
CA ARG A 483 -10.32 -2.48 -23.28
C ARG A 483 -11.24 -3.49 -22.60
N ALA A 484 -10.71 -4.32 -21.69
CA ALA A 484 -11.52 -5.27 -20.93
C ALA A 484 -12.53 -4.57 -20.00
N LEU A 485 -12.17 -3.41 -19.42
CA LEU A 485 -13.08 -2.62 -18.59
C LEU A 485 -14.12 -1.86 -19.42
N GLU A 486 -13.75 -1.38 -20.60
CA GLU A 486 -14.70 -0.79 -21.56
C GLU A 486 -15.76 -1.81 -21.96
N LEU A 487 -15.35 -2.99 -22.42
CA LEU A 487 -16.27 -4.09 -22.79
C LEU A 487 -17.16 -4.53 -21.62
N LEU A 488 -16.61 -4.54 -20.41
CA LEU A 488 -17.37 -4.85 -19.19
C LEU A 488 -18.39 -3.74 -18.89
N THR A 489 -18.03 -2.47 -19.08
CA THR A 489 -18.96 -1.34 -18.93
C THR A 489 -20.07 -1.43 -19.98
N GLU A 490 -19.71 -1.67 -21.25
CA GLU A 490 -20.66 -1.85 -22.37
C GLU A 490 -21.61 -3.02 -22.13
N TYR A 491 -21.12 -4.13 -21.56
CA TYR A 491 -21.93 -5.29 -21.20
C TYR A 491 -23.01 -4.95 -20.17
N TYR A 492 -22.64 -4.28 -19.08
CA TYR A 492 -23.60 -3.91 -18.03
C TYR A 492 -24.54 -2.76 -18.45
N LEU A 493 -24.15 -1.93 -19.41
CA LEU A 493 -25.04 -0.95 -20.04
C LEU A 493 -26.03 -1.58 -21.04
N GLY A 494 -25.84 -2.84 -21.41
CA GLY A 494 -26.67 -3.52 -22.41
C GLY A 494 -26.35 -3.14 -23.85
N ASN A 495 -25.20 -2.52 -24.11
CA ASN A 495 -24.80 -2.01 -25.43
C ASN A 495 -24.15 -3.07 -26.33
N ILE A 496 -24.03 -4.33 -25.88
CA ILE A 496 -23.50 -5.42 -26.71
C ILE A 496 -24.65 -5.94 -27.58
N PRO A 497 -24.59 -5.79 -28.91
CA PRO A 497 -25.63 -6.28 -29.80
C PRO A 497 -25.68 -7.81 -29.74
N SER A 498 -26.77 -8.36 -29.21
CA SER A 498 -27.12 -9.75 -29.46
C SER A 498 -27.65 -9.84 -30.89
N LEU A 499 -26.98 -10.59 -31.75
CA LEU A 499 -27.47 -10.88 -33.11
C LEU A 499 -28.58 -11.93 -33.14
N GLU A 500 -28.95 -12.50 -31.98
CA GLU A 500 -29.97 -13.54 -31.86
C GLU A 500 -31.04 -13.10 -30.86
N GLU A 501 -32.17 -12.62 -31.37
CA GLU A 501 -33.44 -12.40 -30.63
C GLU A 501 -34.19 -13.74 -30.47
N LYS A 502 -33.58 -14.72 -29.82
CA LYS A 502 -34.35 -15.85 -29.26
C LYS A 502 -34.04 -16.00 -27.78
N PRO A 503 -35.05 -15.87 -26.91
CA PRO A 503 -34.89 -16.18 -25.51
C PRO A 503 -34.89 -17.71 -25.39
N ASP A 504 -33.73 -18.32 -25.13
CA ASP A 504 -33.73 -19.61 -24.44
C ASP A 504 -34.02 -19.31 -22.96
N THR A 505 -35.31 -19.12 -22.67
CA THR A 505 -35.88 -19.39 -21.36
C THR A 505 -35.56 -20.84 -20.99
N ASP A 506 -35.14 -21.05 -19.74
CA ASP A 506 -35.00 -22.33 -19.04
C ASP A 506 -33.73 -23.15 -19.32
N LEU A 507 -32.59 -22.65 -18.84
CA LEU A 507 -31.46 -23.50 -18.41
C LEU A 507 -31.25 -23.50 -16.88
N ASP A 508 -32.04 -22.73 -16.13
CA ASP A 508 -32.08 -22.75 -14.67
C ASP A 508 -33.12 -23.77 -14.16
N SER A 509 -32.87 -25.05 -14.42
CA SER A 509 -33.29 -26.17 -13.56
C SER A 509 -32.83 -27.49 -14.19
N VAL A 510 -31.61 -27.91 -13.88
CA VAL A 510 -31.35 -29.35 -13.89
C VAL A 510 -32.12 -29.92 -12.70
N PRO A 511 -33.03 -30.89 -12.87
CA PRO A 511 -33.65 -31.55 -11.73
C PRO A 511 -32.53 -32.14 -10.87
N LEU A 512 -32.55 -31.85 -9.56
CA LEU A 512 -31.87 -32.71 -8.59
C LEU A 512 -32.40 -34.12 -8.85
N ALA A 513 -31.53 -35.02 -9.31
CA ALA A 513 -31.90 -36.39 -9.61
C ALA A 513 -32.64 -36.99 -8.40
N GLU A 514 -33.78 -37.63 -8.69
CA GLU A 514 -34.57 -38.39 -7.75
C GLU A 514 -33.73 -39.47 -7.05
N GLU A 515 -34.17 -39.78 -5.84
CA GLU A 515 -33.62 -40.81 -4.96
C GLU A 515 -33.68 -42.19 -5.63
N ASP A 516 -32.53 -42.71 -6.05
CA ASP A 516 -32.36 -44.15 -6.26
C ASP A 516 -31.38 -44.69 -5.22
N GLY A 517 -31.97 -45.35 -4.21
CA GLY A 517 -31.57 -46.66 -3.68
C GLY A 517 -30.14 -46.87 -3.17
N GLU A 518 -30.06 -47.33 -1.93
CA GLU A 518 -28.89 -47.96 -1.29
C GLU A 518 -28.06 -48.84 -2.25
N GLY A 519 -26.94 -48.30 -2.73
CA GLY A 519 -25.99 -49.00 -3.57
C GLY A 519 -24.64 -48.29 -3.56
N ILE A 520 -23.55 -49.05 -3.45
CA ILE A 520 -22.17 -48.55 -3.37
C ILE A 520 -21.83 -47.75 -4.64
N GLU A 521 -21.78 -46.42 -4.52
CA GLU A 521 -21.70 -45.51 -5.67
C GLU A 521 -20.29 -45.45 -6.28
N ARG A 522 -20.19 -45.79 -7.58
CA ARG A 522 -19.04 -45.43 -8.42
C ARG A 522 -19.17 -43.95 -8.82
N LEU A 523 -18.14 -43.16 -8.56
CA LEU A 523 -18.02 -41.77 -9.00
C LEU A 523 -17.85 -41.71 -10.53
N GLU A 524 -18.95 -41.76 -11.28
CA GLU A 524 -18.92 -41.51 -12.73
C GLU A 524 -19.03 -40.00 -13.03
N PRO A 525 -18.29 -39.46 -14.03
CA PRO A 525 -18.41 -38.07 -14.45
C PRO A 525 -19.84 -37.76 -14.92
N ARG A 526 -20.37 -36.58 -14.55
CA ARG A 526 -21.73 -36.14 -14.93
C ARG A 526 -21.93 -36.25 -16.45
N LYS A 527 -23.01 -36.91 -16.89
CA LYS A 527 -23.30 -37.25 -18.31
C LYS A 527 -23.50 -36.05 -19.25
N ALA A 528 -23.76 -34.84 -18.73
CA ALA A 528 -23.81 -33.60 -19.49
C ALA A 528 -23.29 -32.44 -18.63
N LEU A 529 -22.03 -32.05 -18.80
CA LEU A 529 -21.46 -30.87 -18.16
C LEU A 529 -21.78 -29.63 -19.01
N PRO A 530 -22.15 -28.49 -18.41
CA PRO A 530 -22.24 -27.23 -19.15
C PRO A 530 -20.88 -26.90 -19.76
N PRO A 531 -20.85 -26.21 -20.92
CA PRO A 531 -19.59 -25.82 -21.55
C PRO A 531 -18.77 -24.93 -20.60
N LEU A 532 -17.44 -25.10 -20.63
CA LEU A 532 -16.53 -24.32 -19.78
C LEU A 532 -16.63 -22.81 -20.03
N LEU A 533 -16.92 -22.42 -21.27
CA LEU A 533 -17.05 -21.04 -21.71
C LEU A 533 -18.38 -20.86 -22.44
N LEU A 534 -19.05 -19.75 -22.13
CA LEU A 534 -20.23 -19.24 -22.85
C LEU A 534 -19.85 -17.90 -23.47
N LYS A 535 -20.49 -17.52 -24.59
CA LYS A 535 -20.24 -16.19 -25.15
C LYS A 535 -20.90 -15.14 -24.28
N LEU A 536 -20.24 -13.99 -24.14
CA LEU A 536 -20.76 -12.88 -23.33
C LEU A 536 -22.09 -12.33 -23.89
N SER A 537 -22.30 -12.41 -25.21
CA SER A 537 -23.54 -12.00 -25.88
C SER A 537 -24.74 -12.88 -25.54
N GLU A 538 -24.51 -14.15 -25.18
CA GLU A 538 -25.57 -15.14 -24.90
C GLU A 538 -26.11 -15.00 -23.46
N LYS A 539 -25.39 -14.28 -22.58
CA LYS A 539 -25.79 -14.08 -21.18
C LYS A 539 -26.29 -12.65 -20.95
N ARG A 540 -27.55 -12.49 -20.57
CA ARG A 540 -28.11 -11.20 -20.16
C ARG A 540 -27.41 -10.67 -18.90
N ALA A 541 -27.02 -9.39 -18.93
CA ALA A 541 -26.44 -8.71 -17.78
C ALA A 541 -27.51 -8.36 -16.73
N GLU A 542 -27.14 -8.41 -15.46
CA GLU A 542 -27.93 -7.87 -14.36
C GLU A 542 -27.90 -6.33 -14.40
N GLN A 543 -28.98 -5.69 -13.95
CA GLN A 543 -29.03 -4.22 -13.89
C GLN A 543 -28.18 -3.72 -12.74
N LEU A 544 -27.23 -2.83 -13.04
CA LEU A 544 -26.31 -2.24 -12.08
C LEU A 544 -26.33 -0.71 -12.17
N ASP A 545 -26.24 -0.05 -11.01
CA ASP A 545 -26.17 1.40 -10.89
C ASP A 545 -24.71 1.89 -10.93
N TYR A 546 -23.79 1.13 -10.33
CA TYR A 546 -22.37 1.50 -10.26
C TYR A 546 -21.40 0.33 -10.40
N LEU A 547 -20.19 0.64 -10.86
CA LEU A 547 -19.02 -0.24 -10.80
C LEU A 547 -18.02 0.31 -9.80
N GLY A 548 -17.53 -0.54 -8.91
CA GLY A 548 -16.59 -0.18 -7.86
C GLY A 548 -15.30 -0.98 -7.90
N VAL A 549 -14.21 -0.42 -7.41
CA VAL A 549 -12.92 -1.09 -7.23
C VAL A 549 -12.38 -0.83 -5.83
N SER A 550 -11.65 -1.80 -5.27
CA SER A 550 -10.91 -1.65 -4.02
C SER A 550 -9.51 -2.23 -4.20
N TYR A 551 -8.48 -1.40 -4.05
CA TYR A 551 -7.08 -1.78 -4.30
C TYR A 551 -6.10 -0.97 -3.44
N GLY A 552 -4.84 -1.41 -3.35
CA GLY A 552 -3.76 -0.66 -2.69
C GLY A 552 -3.29 0.52 -3.53
N LEU A 553 -3.28 1.72 -2.95
CA LEU A 553 -3.04 2.99 -3.65
C LEU A 553 -1.58 3.06 -4.15
N THR A 554 -1.39 2.83 -5.45
CA THR A 554 -0.13 3.03 -6.17
C THR A 554 -0.32 4.00 -7.33
N ALA A 555 0.74 4.72 -7.70
CA ALA A 555 0.67 5.71 -8.79
C ALA A 555 0.24 5.09 -10.14
N ASP A 556 0.71 3.88 -10.44
CA ASP A 556 0.41 3.19 -11.69
C ASP A 556 -1.04 2.71 -11.76
N LEU A 557 -1.55 2.09 -10.70
CA LEU A 557 -2.94 1.66 -10.64
C LEU A 557 -3.89 2.86 -10.60
N LEU A 558 -3.55 3.92 -9.88
CA LEU A 558 -4.34 5.15 -9.87
C LEU A 558 -4.45 5.77 -11.27
N LYS A 559 -3.35 5.83 -12.03
CA LYS A 559 -3.38 6.28 -13.43
C LYS A 559 -4.24 5.37 -14.30
N PHE A 560 -4.16 4.05 -14.10
CA PHE A 560 -4.97 3.07 -14.84
C PHE A 560 -6.47 3.27 -14.60
N TRP A 561 -6.91 3.33 -13.34
CA TRP A 561 -8.33 3.48 -13.01
C TRP A 561 -8.90 4.83 -13.42
N LYS A 562 -8.10 5.90 -13.33
CA LYS A 562 -8.50 7.21 -13.84
C LYS A 562 -8.70 7.24 -15.34
N LYS A 563 -7.81 6.59 -16.10
CA LYS A 563 -7.99 6.44 -17.55
C LYS A 563 -9.27 5.69 -17.89
N ALA A 564 -9.71 4.76 -17.03
CA ALA A 564 -10.97 4.04 -17.18
C ALA A 564 -12.22 4.83 -16.71
N GLY A 565 -12.04 6.06 -16.19
CA GLY A 565 -13.12 6.94 -15.74
C GLY A 565 -13.62 6.71 -14.31
N TYR A 566 -12.83 6.06 -13.44
CA TYR A 566 -13.20 5.85 -12.04
C TYR A 566 -12.82 7.07 -11.18
N ILE A 567 -13.64 7.31 -10.14
CA ILE A 567 -13.55 8.45 -9.23
C ILE A 567 -13.21 7.95 -7.81
N PRO A 568 -12.19 8.49 -7.13
CA PRO A 568 -11.90 8.11 -5.76
C PRO A 568 -12.97 8.63 -4.80
N VAL A 569 -13.48 7.75 -3.94
CA VAL A 569 -14.52 8.10 -2.94
C VAL A 569 -14.02 7.90 -1.51
N TYR A 570 -13.08 6.96 -1.30
CA TYR A 570 -12.55 6.68 0.02
C TYR A 570 -11.11 6.18 -0.03
N VAL A 571 -10.28 6.66 0.87
CA VAL A 571 -8.92 6.15 1.11
C VAL A 571 -8.79 5.84 2.59
N ARG A 572 -8.41 4.60 2.91
CA ARG A 572 -8.21 4.15 4.29
C ARG A 572 -6.94 4.77 4.86
N GLN A 573 -7.05 5.38 6.04
CA GLN A 573 -5.91 6.01 6.73
C GLN A 573 -4.88 5.00 7.23
N THR A 574 -5.32 3.84 7.73
CA THR A 574 -4.42 2.78 8.14
C THR A 574 -3.90 2.03 6.91
N PRO A 575 -2.58 2.02 6.66
CA PRO A 575 -1.99 1.22 5.61
C PRO A 575 -2.17 -0.27 5.95
N ASN A 576 -2.14 -1.11 4.93
CA ASN A 576 -2.17 -2.55 5.11
C ASN A 576 -0.77 -3.07 5.48
N ASP A 577 -0.64 -3.83 6.56
CA ASP A 577 0.67 -4.28 7.07
C ASP A 577 1.46 -5.11 6.04
N LEU A 578 0.76 -5.89 5.20
CA LEU A 578 1.39 -6.76 4.19
C LEU A 578 1.95 -6.01 2.98
N THR A 579 1.35 -4.87 2.61
CA THR A 579 1.73 -4.13 1.40
C THR A 579 2.32 -2.77 1.70
N GLY A 580 2.13 -2.23 2.91
CA GLY A 580 2.46 -0.86 3.28
C GLY A 580 1.59 0.20 2.57
N GLU A 581 0.58 -0.23 1.80
CA GLU A 581 -0.23 0.66 0.96
C GLU A 581 -1.60 0.94 1.60
N HIS A 582 -2.10 2.15 1.40
CA HIS A 582 -3.46 2.54 1.79
C HIS A 582 -4.50 1.95 0.83
N SER A 583 -5.56 1.33 1.34
CA SER A 583 -6.65 0.84 0.48
C SER A 583 -7.49 2.02 -0.05
N CYS A 584 -7.65 2.09 -1.37
CA CYS A 584 -8.47 3.09 -2.05
C CYS A 584 -9.70 2.44 -2.68
N ILE A 585 -10.86 3.04 -2.47
CA ILE A 585 -12.11 2.71 -3.15
C ILE A 585 -12.38 3.76 -4.21
N MET A 586 -12.60 3.32 -5.45
CA MET A 586 -13.02 4.18 -6.54
C MET A 586 -14.31 3.65 -7.17
N LEU A 587 -15.20 4.55 -7.57
CA LEU A 587 -16.50 4.24 -8.16
C LEU A 587 -16.60 4.83 -9.55
N LYS A 588 -17.39 4.19 -10.41
CA LYS A 588 -17.80 4.66 -11.73
C LYS A 588 -19.31 4.48 -11.82
N CYS A 589 -20.03 5.54 -12.13
CA CYS A 589 -21.46 5.44 -12.38
C CYS A 589 -21.73 4.84 -13.76
N LEU A 590 -22.75 3.98 -13.85
CA LEU A 590 -23.25 3.45 -15.13
C LEU A 590 -24.43 4.28 -15.65
N GLN A 591 -25.25 4.85 -14.75
CA GLN A 591 -26.38 5.70 -15.13
C GLN A 591 -25.95 7.17 -15.21
N GLU A 592 -26.19 7.81 -16.35
CA GLU A 592 -25.82 9.22 -16.59
C GLU A 592 -26.62 10.22 -15.71
N SER A 593 -27.75 9.81 -15.15
CA SER A 593 -28.66 10.64 -14.33
C SER A 593 -28.24 10.80 -12.87
N ALA A 594 -27.21 10.09 -12.41
CA ALA A 594 -26.84 10.01 -11.00
C ALA A 594 -26.02 11.22 -10.51
N GLN A 595 -26.67 12.13 -9.77
CA GLN A 595 -26.03 13.31 -9.16
C GLN A 595 -25.25 13.01 -7.86
N TRP A 596 -25.43 11.82 -7.26
CA TRP A 596 -24.81 11.47 -5.98
C TRP A 596 -23.28 11.32 -6.07
N LEU A 597 -22.71 10.88 -7.19
CA LEU A 597 -21.27 10.63 -7.31
C LEU A 597 -20.42 11.92 -7.26
N PRO A 598 -20.79 13.03 -7.95
CA PRO A 598 -20.17 14.34 -7.76
C PRO A 598 -20.23 14.86 -6.31
N GLU A 599 -21.33 14.62 -5.60
CA GLU A 599 -21.48 15.05 -4.20
C GLU A 599 -20.54 14.28 -3.27
N LEU A 600 -20.47 12.95 -3.42
CA LEU A 600 -19.51 12.11 -2.71
C LEU A 600 -18.06 12.53 -3.00
N TRP A 601 -17.77 12.89 -4.25
CA TRP A 601 -16.46 13.42 -4.63
C TRP A 601 -16.12 14.74 -3.92
N LYS A 602 -17.08 15.69 -3.87
CA LYS A 602 -16.89 16.99 -3.20
C LYS A 602 -16.56 16.82 -1.71
N ASP A 603 -17.28 15.93 -1.04
CA ASP A 603 -17.04 15.65 0.38
C ASP A 603 -15.73 14.87 0.59
N PHE A 604 -15.45 13.85 -0.23
CA PHE A 604 -14.16 13.14 -0.21
C PHE A 604 -12.98 14.10 -0.39
N LYS A 605 -13.05 15.00 -1.39
CA LYS A 605 -12.01 15.99 -1.68
C LYS A 605 -11.75 16.87 -0.47
N ARG A 606 -12.81 17.39 0.17
CA ARG A 606 -12.69 18.18 1.41
C ARG A 606 -12.00 17.37 2.51
N ARG A 607 -12.49 16.17 2.83
CA ARG A 607 -11.91 15.31 3.88
C ARG A 607 -10.45 14.96 3.59
N PHE A 608 -10.15 14.59 2.35
CA PHE A 608 -8.80 14.20 1.95
C PHE A 608 -7.80 15.34 2.14
N LEU A 609 -8.17 16.59 1.81
CA LEU A 609 -7.32 17.76 2.03
C LEU A 609 -6.93 17.95 3.51
N PHE A 610 -7.86 17.70 4.44
CA PHE A 610 -7.56 17.75 5.88
C PHE A 610 -6.73 16.55 6.36
N LEU A 611 -6.92 15.37 5.75
CA LEU A 611 -6.21 14.16 6.13
C LEU A 611 -4.76 14.10 5.61
N LEU A 612 -4.40 14.93 4.62
CA LEU A 612 -3.05 14.99 4.04
C LEU A 612 -1.95 15.27 5.07
N GLY A 613 -2.24 16.06 6.11
CA GLY A 613 -1.30 16.41 7.17
C GLY A 613 -1.10 15.31 8.23
N TYR A 614 -1.96 14.29 8.25
CA TYR A 614 -1.93 13.20 9.22
C TYR A 614 -1.24 11.96 8.62
N GLN A 615 -1.98 10.87 8.46
CA GLN A 615 -1.45 9.58 8.00
C GLN A 615 -0.97 9.59 6.54
N PHE A 616 -1.39 10.58 5.74
CA PHE A 616 -0.97 10.71 4.34
C PHE A 616 0.21 11.68 4.14
N ARG A 617 0.90 12.06 5.21
CA ARG A 617 2.11 12.90 5.16
C ARG A 617 3.24 12.25 4.36
N GLU A 618 3.39 10.93 4.47
CA GLU A 618 4.42 10.17 3.76
C GLU A 618 4.06 9.83 2.30
N LEU A 619 2.82 10.11 1.88
CA LEU A 619 2.37 9.82 0.53
C LEU A 619 3.13 10.70 -0.48
N ALA A 620 3.62 10.11 -1.56
CA ALA A 620 4.34 10.84 -2.61
C ALA A 620 3.49 12.02 -3.14
N PRO A 621 4.02 13.25 -3.23
CA PRO A 621 3.26 14.44 -3.64
C PRO A 621 2.58 14.30 -5.00
N ALA A 622 3.24 13.62 -5.96
CA ALA A 622 2.68 13.35 -7.28
C ALA A 622 1.44 12.43 -7.22
N THR A 623 1.43 11.44 -6.32
CA THR A 623 0.29 10.55 -6.11
C THR A 623 -0.84 11.29 -5.43
N ALA A 624 -0.55 12.08 -4.38
CA ALA A 624 -1.54 12.91 -3.69
C ALA A 624 -2.22 13.92 -4.63
N LEU A 625 -1.42 14.62 -5.45
CA LEU A 625 -1.92 15.53 -6.47
C LEU A 625 -2.73 14.81 -7.54
N SER A 626 -2.31 13.61 -7.93
CA SER A 626 -3.12 12.79 -8.80
C SER A 626 -4.46 12.53 -8.11
N VAL A 627 -4.53 11.95 -6.90
CA VAL A 627 -5.80 11.66 -6.22
C VAL A 627 -6.77 12.84 -6.25
N LEU A 628 -6.29 14.07 -6.01
CA LEU A 628 -7.09 15.31 -6.02
C LEU A 628 -7.57 15.79 -7.40
N ARG A 629 -6.88 15.44 -8.49
CA ARG A 629 -7.24 15.87 -9.84
C ARG A 629 -8.16 14.85 -10.51
N ASN A 630 -9.38 15.23 -10.86
CA ASN A 630 -10.33 14.36 -11.54
C ASN A 630 -11.09 15.16 -12.61
N PRO A 631 -11.36 14.62 -13.82
CA PRO A 631 -12.20 15.29 -14.83
C PRO A 631 -13.57 15.76 -14.32
N VAL A 632 -14.15 15.10 -13.30
CA VAL A 632 -15.42 15.57 -12.70
C VAL A 632 -15.30 16.93 -12.03
N ASP A 633 -14.09 17.32 -11.62
CA ASP A 633 -13.83 18.63 -11.03
C ASP A 633 -14.06 19.78 -12.03
N ASP A 634 -14.05 19.51 -13.34
CA ASP A 634 -14.31 20.51 -14.39
C ASP A 634 -15.81 20.69 -14.67
N ALA A 635 -16.64 19.71 -14.29
CA ALA A 635 -18.09 19.80 -14.38
C ALA A 635 -18.72 20.53 -13.18
N ILE A 636 -17.99 20.66 -12.06
CA ILE A 636 -18.46 21.37 -10.87
C ILE A 636 -18.14 22.87 -11.03
N PRO A 637 -19.14 23.77 -10.99
CA PRO A 637 -18.89 25.21 -11.13
C PRO A 637 -18.03 25.72 -9.98
N ALA A 638 -16.94 26.42 -10.31
CA ALA A 638 -16.07 27.06 -9.34
C ALA A 638 -16.83 28.17 -8.60
N THR A 639 -16.87 28.09 -7.27
CA THR A 639 -17.41 29.15 -6.42
C THR A 639 -16.26 30.08 -6.06
N ALA A 640 -16.26 31.28 -6.64
CA ALA A 640 -15.22 32.26 -6.36
C ALA A 640 -15.36 32.80 -4.93
N LEU A 641 -14.22 32.99 -4.23
CA LEU A 641 -14.18 33.59 -2.91
C LEU A 641 -14.83 34.98 -2.90
N THR A 642 -15.77 35.17 -1.98
CA THR A 642 -16.36 36.48 -1.68
C THR A 642 -15.48 37.30 -0.74
N LEU A 643 -15.69 38.63 -0.69
CA LEU A 643 -14.98 39.52 0.23
C LEU A 643 -15.10 39.06 1.69
N GLU A 644 -16.32 38.72 2.11
CA GLU A 644 -16.62 38.32 3.49
C GLU A 644 -15.86 37.06 3.88
N GLU A 645 -15.72 36.12 2.95
CA GLU A 645 -14.93 34.90 3.16
C GLU A 645 -13.43 35.21 3.24
N VAL A 646 -12.92 36.10 2.39
CA VAL A 646 -11.51 36.53 2.46
C VAL A 646 -11.22 37.21 3.80
N GLN A 647 -12.08 38.10 4.27
CA GLN A 647 -11.92 38.78 5.57
C GLN A 647 -12.05 37.83 6.76
N ARG A 648 -12.86 36.77 6.64
CA ARG A 648 -12.97 35.72 7.66
C ARG A 648 -11.73 34.83 7.71
N LEU A 649 -11.13 34.56 6.56
CA LEU A 649 -10.00 33.63 6.43
C LEU A 649 -8.63 34.29 6.62
N PHE A 650 -8.48 35.57 6.26
CA PHE A 650 -7.22 36.30 6.29
C PHE A 650 -7.37 37.68 6.92
N SER A 651 -6.47 38.03 7.83
CA SER A 651 -6.34 39.39 8.33
C SER A 651 -5.67 40.30 7.29
N VAL A 652 -5.90 41.61 7.39
CA VAL A 652 -5.18 42.61 6.62
C VAL A 652 -3.66 42.50 6.83
N TYR A 653 -3.23 42.11 8.03
CA TYR A 653 -1.80 41.88 8.34
C TYR A 653 -1.25 40.66 7.60
N ASP A 654 -2.05 39.61 7.41
CA ASP A 654 -1.63 38.39 6.74
C ASP A 654 -1.40 38.63 5.25
N ILE A 655 -2.25 39.44 4.63
CA ILE A 655 -2.09 39.85 3.22
C ILE A 655 -0.82 40.69 3.04
N LYS A 656 -0.51 41.58 4.00
CA LYS A 656 0.75 42.34 4.01
C LYS A 656 1.99 41.43 4.19
N ARG A 657 1.92 40.43 5.06
CA ARG A 657 3.00 39.45 5.26
C ARG A 657 3.28 38.65 3.97
N LEU A 658 2.21 38.21 3.29
CA LEU A 658 2.30 37.55 1.98
C LEU A 658 2.94 38.45 0.92
N GLU A 659 2.62 39.74 0.93
CA GLU A 659 3.24 40.72 0.05
C GLU A 659 4.75 40.86 0.29
N LEU A 660 5.16 41.05 1.54
CA LEU A 660 6.57 41.17 1.90
C LEU A 660 7.38 39.94 1.47
N TYR A 661 6.81 38.74 1.63
CA TYR A 661 7.43 37.53 1.13
C TYR A 661 7.50 37.49 -0.41
N SER A 662 6.42 37.88 -1.12
CA SER A 662 6.38 37.90 -2.59
C SER A 662 7.41 38.86 -3.23
N GLN A 663 7.83 39.88 -2.46
CA GLN A 663 8.86 40.84 -2.79
C GLN A 663 10.28 40.39 -2.38
N ASN A 664 10.42 39.18 -1.82
CA ASN A 664 11.66 38.61 -1.28
C ASN A 664 12.28 39.41 -0.13
N LEU A 665 11.48 40.16 0.64
CA LEU A 665 11.97 40.96 1.78
C LEU A 665 12.05 40.16 3.07
N VAL A 666 11.37 39.01 3.15
CA VAL A 666 11.25 38.18 4.35
C VAL A 666 11.37 36.70 4.00
N ASP A 667 11.81 35.89 4.96
CA ASP A 667 11.88 34.44 4.85
C ASP A 667 10.52 33.74 4.88
N HIS A 668 10.48 32.51 4.34
CA HIS A 668 9.25 31.72 4.22
C HIS A 668 8.61 31.35 5.57
N HIS A 669 9.38 31.34 6.66
CA HIS A 669 8.87 31.07 8.01
C HIS A 669 7.76 32.06 8.42
N LEU A 670 7.81 33.32 7.96
CA LEU A 670 6.80 34.32 8.29
C LEU A 670 5.43 34.04 7.63
N ILE A 671 5.34 33.17 6.63
CA ILE A 671 4.07 32.88 5.95
C ILE A 671 3.60 31.43 6.15
N THR A 672 4.35 30.64 6.93
CA THR A 672 4.11 29.19 7.06
C THR A 672 2.76 28.87 7.69
N ASP A 673 2.29 29.71 8.60
CA ASP A 673 0.97 29.67 9.23
C ASP A 673 -0.19 29.90 8.23
N LEU A 674 0.04 30.64 7.15
CA LEU A 674 -0.97 30.97 6.14
C LEU A 674 -1.09 29.91 5.03
N LEU A 675 -0.08 29.06 4.87
CA LEU A 675 -0.02 28.07 3.80
C LEU A 675 -1.13 27.03 3.82
N PRO A 676 -1.56 26.47 4.97
CA PRO A 676 -2.63 25.48 5.00
C PRO A 676 -3.93 26.07 4.45
N THR A 677 -4.29 27.29 4.87
CA THR A 677 -5.49 27.99 4.41
C THR A 677 -5.42 28.28 2.91
N LEU A 678 -4.30 28.83 2.42
CA LEU A 678 -4.12 29.11 0.99
C LEU A 678 -4.17 27.84 0.13
N ALA A 679 -3.53 26.77 0.58
CA ALA A 679 -3.52 25.50 -0.12
C ALA A 679 -4.93 24.87 -0.15
N GLN A 680 -5.68 24.91 0.95
CA GLN A 680 -7.07 24.44 0.98
C GLN A 680 -7.94 25.18 -0.02
N GLN A 681 -7.91 26.52 -0.01
CA GLN A 681 -8.70 27.32 -0.95
C GLN A 681 -8.28 27.09 -2.41
N TYR A 682 -6.99 26.88 -2.66
CA TYR A 682 -6.51 26.51 -3.99
C TYR A 682 -7.12 25.20 -4.49
N PHE A 683 -7.00 24.13 -3.70
CA PHE A 683 -7.48 22.82 -4.13
C PHE A 683 -9.01 22.72 -4.14
N LEU A 684 -9.73 23.52 -3.34
CA LEU A 684 -11.18 23.63 -3.40
C LEU A 684 -11.69 24.45 -4.61
N LYS A 685 -10.79 24.93 -5.50
CA LYS A 685 -11.10 25.77 -6.67
C LYS A 685 -11.80 27.10 -6.30
N THR A 686 -11.59 27.60 -5.08
CA THR A 686 -12.19 28.87 -4.62
C THR A 686 -11.32 30.09 -4.93
N LEU A 687 -10.01 29.89 -5.15
CA LEU A 687 -9.06 30.91 -5.63
C LEU A 687 -9.17 31.22 -7.15
N GLY A 688 -10.34 31.01 -7.75
CA GLY A 688 -10.60 31.27 -9.18
C GLY A 688 -9.73 30.45 -10.14
N ASP A 689 -9.56 30.94 -11.39
CA ASP A 689 -8.76 30.31 -12.46
C ASP A 689 -7.24 30.48 -12.28
N MET A 690 -6.73 30.28 -11.06
CA MET A 690 -5.30 30.30 -10.83
C MET A 690 -4.63 29.02 -11.37
N HIS A 691 -4.06 29.09 -12.57
CA HIS A 691 -3.29 27.97 -13.12
C HIS A 691 -1.88 27.89 -12.52
N LEU A 692 -1.62 26.81 -11.80
CA LEU A 692 -0.28 26.43 -11.32
C LEU A 692 0.23 25.23 -12.11
N SER A 693 1.55 25.18 -12.35
CA SER A 693 2.17 24.00 -12.94
C SER A 693 2.03 22.79 -11.99
N ALA A 694 2.13 21.57 -12.51
CA ALA A 694 2.03 20.36 -11.68
C ALA A 694 3.07 20.36 -10.54
N VAL A 695 4.28 20.83 -10.80
CA VAL A 695 5.34 20.96 -9.79
C VAL A 695 5.00 22.04 -8.76
N GLN A 696 4.49 23.20 -9.19
CA GLN A 696 4.04 24.26 -8.28
C GLN A 696 2.90 23.83 -7.38
N SER A 697 1.89 23.13 -7.92
CA SER A 697 0.81 22.53 -7.14
C SER A 697 1.32 21.47 -6.16
N ALA A 698 2.29 20.64 -6.57
CA ALA A 698 2.90 19.64 -5.68
C ALA A 698 3.65 20.30 -4.53
N ILE A 699 4.39 21.40 -4.79
CA ILE A 699 5.08 22.18 -3.75
C ILE A 699 4.06 22.79 -2.78
N LEU A 700 3.00 23.42 -3.27
CA LEU A 700 1.96 24.01 -2.43
C LEU A 700 1.24 22.95 -1.57
N LEU A 701 0.94 21.79 -2.15
CA LEU A 701 0.35 20.66 -1.43
C LEU A 701 1.27 20.13 -0.33
N SER A 702 2.56 19.97 -0.64
CA SER A 702 3.52 19.35 0.27
C SER A 702 3.84 20.27 1.46
N LEU A 703 4.15 21.54 1.18
CA LEU A 703 4.47 22.53 2.23
C LEU A 703 3.21 22.95 3.01
N GLY A 704 2.07 23.12 2.32
CA GLY A 704 0.85 23.63 2.93
C GLY A 704 -0.01 22.57 3.62
N LEU A 705 -0.22 21.40 2.99
CA LEU A 705 -1.18 20.39 3.46
C LEU A 705 -0.51 19.15 4.05
N GLN A 706 0.64 18.71 3.55
CA GLN A 706 1.38 17.57 4.13
C GLN A 706 2.35 18.03 5.25
N HIS A 707 2.56 19.33 5.42
CA HIS A 707 3.49 19.90 6.40
C HIS A 707 4.90 19.27 6.30
N SER A 708 5.37 19.04 5.08
CA SER A 708 6.75 18.59 4.83
C SER A 708 7.72 19.75 4.90
N THR A 709 8.96 19.48 5.31
CA THR A 709 10.01 20.49 5.31
C THR A 709 10.53 20.71 3.89
N ALA A 710 11.03 21.91 3.60
CA ALA A 710 11.59 22.23 2.29
C ALA A 710 12.73 21.28 1.90
N ASP A 711 13.57 20.88 2.84
CA ASP A 711 14.69 19.94 2.60
C ASP A 711 14.22 18.52 2.29
N ALA A 712 13.19 18.04 2.99
CA ALA A 712 12.61 16.74 2.70
C ALA A 712 11.97 16.73 1.31
N LEU A 713 11.25 17.81 0.96
CA LEU A 713 10.62 17.95 -0.34
C LEU A 713 11.64 18.09 -1.48
N ALA A 714 12.75 18.80 -1.25
CA ALA A 714 13.86 18.91 -2.19
C ALA A 714 14.43 17.55 -2.56
N LYS A 715 14.62 16.66 -1.57
CA LYS A 715 15.05 15.27 -1.79
C LYS A 715 14.01 14.45 -2.56
N VAL A 716 12.72 14.60 -2.26
CA VAL A 716 11.64 13.84 -2.90
C VAL A 716 11.42 14.25 -4.35
N LEU A 717 11.54 15.55 -4.66
CA LEU A 717 11.39 16.09 -6.01
C LEU A 717 12.68 16.07 -6.83
N ASP A 718 13.81 15.68 -6.22
CA ASP A 718 15.15 15.73 -6.82
C ASP A 718 15.49 17.13 -7.36
N LEU A 719 15.20 18.16 -6.55
CA LEU A 719 15.40 19.57 -6.89
C LEU A 719 16.23 20.27 -5.80
N PRO A 720 17.18 21.15 -6.15
CA PRO A 720 17.86 21.98 -5.17
C PRO A 720 16.89 22.86 -4.35
N CYS A 721 17.13 23.00 -3.05
CA CYS A 721 16.26 23.77 -2.14
C CYS A 721 16.04 25.23 -2.61
N THR A 722 17.08 25.85 -3.21
CA THR A 722 17.00 27.23 -3.75
C THR A 722 15.99 27.36 -4.88
N GLN A 723 15.96 26.37 -5.79
CA GLN A 723 15.01 26.34 -6.90
C GLN A 723 13.58 26.09 -6.39
N LEU A 724 13.42 25.22 -5.40
CA LEU A 724 12.14 24.93 -4.77
C LEU A 724 11.53 26.18 -4.13
N LEU A 725 12.32 26.92 -3.34
CA LEU A 725 11.87 28.18 -2.73
C LEU A 725 11.58 29.26 -3.78
N GLY A 726 12.34 29.32 -4.86
CA GLY A 726 12.06 30.21 -6.00
C GLY A 726 10.73 29.91 -6.68
N LEU A 727 10.40 28.63 -6.90
CA LEU A 727 9.09 28.21 -7.44
C LEU A 727 7.95 28.50 -6.45
N PHE A 728 8.19 28.26 -5.16
CA PHE A 728 7.25 28.56 -4.10
C PHE A 728 6.94 30.06 -3.99
N ASN A 729 7.95 30.93 -4.12
CA ASN A 729 7.74 32.39 -4.16
C ASN A 729 6.84 32.81 -5.33
N ARG A 730 7.02 32.22 -6.52
CA ARG A 730 6.13 32.47 -7.67
C ARG A 730 4.68 32.08 -7.40
N VAL A 731 4.44 31.01 -6.65
CA VAL A 731 3.09 30.61 -6.22
C VAL A 731 2.51 31.65 -5.27
N MET A 732 3.26 32.03 -4.23
CA MET A 732 2.81 33.03 -3.25
C MET A 732 2.52 34.40 -3.90
N ARG A 733 3.30 34.80 -4.91
CA ARG A 733 3.03 36.02 -5.69
C ARG A 733 1.69 35.95 -6.41
N LYS A 734 1.37 34.83 -7.06
CA LYS A 734 0.06 34.62 -7.71
C LYS A 734 -1.08 34.66 -6.69
N CYS A 735 -0.92 34.02 -5.54
CA CYS A 735 -1.90 34.05 -4.45
C CYS A 735 -2.13 35.49 -3.93
N SER A 736 -1.05 36.25 -3.69
CA SER A 736 -1.17 37.64 -3.22
C SER A 736 -1.84 38.55 -4.27
N GLN A 737 -1.51 38.37 -5.56
CA GLN A 737 -2.15 39.11 -6.66
C GLN A 737 -3.65 38.80 -6.75
N PHE A 738 -4.05 37.53 -6.61
CA PHE A 738 -5.46 37.16 -6.61
C PHE A 738 -6.23 37.78 -5.44
N LEU A 739 -5.69 37.66 -4.21
CA LEU A 739 -6.32 38.24 -3.01
C LEU A 739 -6.46 39.77 -3.11
N ARG A 740 -5.45 40.46 -3.67
CA ARG A 740 -5.57 41.90 -3.96
C ARG A 740 -6.62 42.19 -5.01
N GLY A 741 -6.66 41.43 -6.11
CA GLY A 741 -7.67 41.62 -7.14
C GLY A 741 -9.10 41.49 -6.60
N VAL A 742 -9.33 40.60 -5.63
CA VAL A 742 -10.64 40.49 -4.94
C VAL A 742 -10.92 41.73 -4.09
N LEU A 743 -9.93 42.21 -3.31
CA LEU A 743 -10.07 43.43 -2.52
C LEU A 743 -10.26 44.69 -3.39
N GLU A 744 -9.51 44.82 -4.48
CA GLU A 744 -9.59 45.96 -5.41
C GLU A 744 -10.93 45.99 -6.13
N LYS A 745 -11.43 44.87 -6.63
CA LYS A 745 -12.78 44.80 -7.23
C LYS A 745 -13.87 45.28 -6.28
N THR A 746 -13.74 44.96 -5.00
CA THR A 746 -14.72 45.40 -4.00
C THR A 746 -14.56 46.88 -3.64
N LEU A 747 -13.34 47.43 -3.67
CA LEU A 747 -13.12 48.88 -3.56
C LEU A 747 -13.74 49.60 -4.75
N ASP A 748 -13.61 49.06 -5.96
CA ASP A 748 -14.23 49.60 -7.18
C ASP A 748 -15.77 49.50 -7.18
N GLU A 749 -16.34 48.52 -6.46
CA GLU A 749 -17.79 48.38 -6.24
C GLU A 749 -18.31 49.24 -5.07
N ALA A 750 -17.51 49.43 -4.02
CA ALA A 750 -17.82 50.25 -2.85
C ALA A 750 -17.58 51.75 -3.08
N LEU A 751 -16.67 52.09 -3.99
CA LEU A 751 -16.62 53.43 -4.57
C LEU A 751 -17.94 53.64 -5.30
N PRO A 752 -18.69 54.72 -5.02
CA PRO A 752 -19.90 55.00 -5.76
C PRO A 752 -19.51 55.11 -7.23
N ARG A 753 -19.90 54.11 -8.03
CA ARG A 753 -19.95 54.27 -9.48
C ARG A 753 -20.76 55.52 -9.69
N THR A 754 -20.14 56.59 -10.17
CA THR A 754 -20.82 57.81 -10.60
C THR A 754 -21.62 57.52 -11.88
N THR A 755 -22.49 56.51 -11.84
CA THR A 755 -23.54 56.26 -12.80
C THR A 755 -24.74 57.08 -12.34
N GLY A 756 -24.77 58.35 -12.74
CA GLY A 756 -25.96 59.19 -12.59
C GLY A 756 -25.74 60.66 -12.16
N ALA A 757 -24.51 61.08 -11.85
CA ALA A 757 -24.20 62.50 -11.58
C ALA A 757 -23.13 63.09 -12.51
N ALA A 758 -22.83 62.42 -13.62
CA ALA A 758 -22.01 62.96 -14.71
C ALA A 758 -22.86 63.61 -15.83
N ALA A 759 -24.14 63.94 -15.55
CA ALA A 759 -25.06 64.56 -16.51
C ALA A 759 -25.36 66.05 -16.23
N ASN A 760 -24.75 66.66 -15.20
CA ASN A 760 -24.88 68.10 -14.90
C ASN A 760 -23.53 68.76 -14.59
N LEU A 761 -22.45 68.29 -15.21
CA LEU A 761 -21.29 69.15 -15.42
C LEU A 761 -21.51 69.86 -16.76
N GLN A 762 -22.13 71.03 -16.70
CA GLN A 762 -22.05 71.96 -17.82
C GLN A 762 -20.57 72.26 -18.05
N PRO A 763 -20.06 72.17 -19.30
CA PRO A 763 -18.73 72.70 -19.57
C PRO A 763 -18.74 74.15 -19.13
N VAL A 764 -17.80 74.55 -18.28
CA VAL A 764 -17.63 75.95 -17.94
C VAL A 764 -17.47 76.68 -19.28
N LEU A 765 -18.38 77.61 -19.57
CA LEU A 765 -18.46 78.32 -20.85
C LEU A 765 -17.19 79.15 -21.14
N GLN A 766 -16.32 79.30 -20.14
CA GLN A 766 -15.01 79.92 -20.25
C GLN A 766 -13.94 78.95 -19.77
N SER A 767 -12.86 78.86 -20.55
CA SER A 767 -11.68 78.12 -20.13
C SER A 767 -11.01 78.83 -18.94
N LEU A 768 -10.35 78.07 -18.06
CA LEU A 768 -9.57 78.62 -16.92
C LEU A 768 -8.59 79.72 -17.38
N ASN A 769 -8.08 79.61 -18.61
CA ASN A 769 -7.20 80.60 -19.23
C ASN A 769 -7.92 81.91 -19.60
N GLU A 770 -9.19 81.86 -20.00
CA GLU A 770 -10.01 83.05 -20.27
C GLU A 770 -10.44 83.75 -18.99
N GLU A 771 -10.73 82.99 -17.93
CA GLU A 771 -11.03 83.56 -16.61
C GLU A 771 -9.79 84.21 -15.98
N LEU A 772 -8.62 83.55 -16.08
CA LEU A 772 -7.34 84.13 -15.68
C LEU A 772 -6.98 85.36 -16.53
N ALA A 773 -7.27 85.36 -17.84
CA ALA A 773 -7.05 86.52 -18.70
C ALA A 773 -8.01 87.68 -18.38
N GLY A 774 -9.27 87.37 -18.02
CA GLY A 774 -10.25 88.35 -17.55
C GLY A 774 -9.82 89.00 -16.23
N ALA A 775 -9.42 88.18 -15.25
CA ALA A 775 -8.90 88.65 -13.97
C ALA A 775 -7.60 89.47 -14.14
N ALA A 776 -6.71 89.06 -15.05
CA ALA A 776 -5.50 89.82 -15.38
C ALA A 776 -5.82 91.19 -15.99
N LYS A 777 -6.83 91.26 -16.88
CA LYS A 777 -7.30 92.54 -17.46
C LYS A 777 -7.93 93.46 -16.42
N GLU A 778 -8.73 92.93 -15.51
CA GLU A 778 -9.29 93.72 -14.40
C GLU A 778 -8.19 94.27 -13.48
N ILE A 779 -7.16 93.47 -13.19
CA ILE A 779 -6.00 93.92 -12.41
C ILE A 779 -5.22 95.00 -13.16
N GLU A 780 -4.99 94.85 -14.47
CA GLU A 780 -4.35 95.88 -15.29
C GLU A 780 -5.15 97.19 -15.31
N ASP A 781 -6.47 97.11 -15.47
CA ASP A 781 -7.33 98.29 -15.49
C ASP A 781 -7.41 98.97 -14.12
N ARG A 782 -7.39 98.18 -13.04
CA ARG A 782 -7.27 98.69 -11.67
C ARG A 782 -5.91 99.37 -11.46
N GLN A 783 -4.82 98.75 -11.90
CA GLN A 783 -3.49 99.34 -11.85
C GLN A 783 -3.42 100.62 -12.68
N LYS A 784 -3.97 100.67 -13.90
CA LYS A 784 -4.03 101.90 -14.72
C LYS A 784 -4.86 103.00 -14.06
N ARG A 785 -5.96 102.67 -13.38
CA ARG A 785 -6.75 103.62 -12.60
C ARG A 785 -5.98 104.14 -11.38
N GLU A 786 -5.26 103.27 -10.67
CA GLU A 786 -4.40 103.65 -9.56
C GLU A 786 -3.19 104.47 -10.03
N LEU A 787 -2.59 104.15 -11.18
CA LEU A 787 -1.51 104.92 -11.80
C LEU A 787 -1.99 106.31 -12.22
N LYS A 788 -3.21 106.44 -12.76
CA LYS A 788 -3.83 107.75 -13.04
C LYS A 788 -4.10 108.54 -11.76
N LYS A 789 -4.53 107.88 -10.67
CA LYS A 789 -4.66 108.52 -9.34
C LYS A 789 -3.30 108.98 -8.79
N LEU A 790 -2.26 108.16 -8.94
CA LEU A 790 -0.90 108.47 -8.51
C LEU A 790 -0.25 109.57 -9.35
N GLN A 791 -0.56 109.66 -10.65
CA GLN A 791 -0.12 110.75 -11.53
C GLN A 791 -0.79 112.10 -11.19
N GLN A 792 -1.98 112.07 -10.57
CA GLN A 792 -2.68 113.28 -10.09
C GLN A 792 -2.25 113.68 -8.66
N MET A 793 -1.47 112.86 -7.97
CA MET A 793 -0.92 113.19 -6.65
C MET A 793 0.44 113.85 -6.80
N ASP A 794 0.60 115.05 -6.22
CA ASP A 794 1.90 115.72 -6.12
C ASP A 794 2.84 114.90 -5.22
N LEU A 795 3.75 114.13 -5.82
CA LEU A 795 4.72 113.27 -5.13
C LEU A 795 5.98 114.04 -4.66
N SER A 796 6.02 115.36 -4.84
CA SER A 796 7.12 116.26 -4.43
C SER A 796 7.29 116.37 -2.90
N GLN A 797 6.21 116.15 -2.15
CA GLN A 797 6.13 116.19 -0.67
C GLN A 797 6.75 114.96 0.03
N TYR A 798 7.15 113.92 -0.71
CA TYR A 798 7.86 112.73 -0.19
C TYR A 798 9.34 112.68 -0.62
N SER A 799 9.87 113.76 -1.20
CA SER A 799 11.28 113.84 -1.61
C SER A 799 12.18 114.25 -0.43
N ILE A 800 12.90 113.29 0.15
CA ILE A 800 13.95 113.57 1.13
C ILE A 800 15.21 113.98 0.34
N LYS A 801 15.60 115.26 0.41
CA LYS A 801 16.83 115.78 -0.18
C LYS A 801 17.96 115.55 0.82
N GLY A 802 18.93 114.71 0.45
CA GLY A 802 19.93 114.16 1.37
C GLY A 802 20.86 115.20 2.00
N SER A 803 20.72 115.38 3.32
CA SER A 803 21.76 115.86 4.23
C SER A 803 21.96 114.82 5.35
N GLU A 804 23.20 114.49 5.71
CA GLU A 804 23.53 113.39 6.67
C GLU A 804 22.91 113.55 8.06
N SER A 805 22.53 114.78 8.45
CA SER A 805 21.83 115.08 9.70
C SER A 805 20.36 114.67 9.70
N GLU A 806 19.67 114.74 8.54
CA GLU A 806 18.25 114.39 8.41
C GLU A 806 18.04 112.88 8.21
N TRP A 807 19.02 112.19 7.64
CA TRP A 807 19.04 110.72 7.58
C TRP A 807 19.10 110.09 8.98
N LYS A 808 19.83 110.69 9.92
CA LYS A 808 19.91 110.21 11.30
C LYS A 808 18.58 110.35 12.05
N SER A 809 17.86 111.47 11.89
CA SER A 809 16.54 111.63 12.56
C SER A 809 15.44 110.74 11.96
N ALA A 810 15.55 110.35 10.68
CA ALA A 810 14.63 109.41 10.04
C ALA A 810 14.88 107.94 10.42
N LEU A 811 16.12 107.59 10.78
CA LEU A 811 16.52 106.24 11.22
C LEU A 811 16.21 105.96 12.70
N GLU A 812 16.00 106.99 13.52
CA GLU A 812 15.68 106.85 14.96
C GLU A 812 14.20 106.55 15.26
N GLN A 813 13.31 106.57 14.26
CA GLN A 813 11.89 106.22 14.44
C GLN A 813 11.65 104.71 14.19
N PRO A 814 11.32 103.89 15.20
CA PRO A 814 11.08 102.47 14.99
C PRO A 814 9.68 102.27 14.42
N GLY A 815 9.57 101.94 13.13
CA GLY A 815 8.27 101.47 12.58
C GLY A 815 7.98 101.66 11.10
N LYS A 816 8.89 102.20 10.27
CA LYS A 816 8.65 102.30 8.81
C LYS A 816 9.71 101.56 7.99
N GLN A 817 9.26 100.56 7.24
CA GLN A 817 10.06 99.89 6.20
C GLN A 817 10.44 100.92 5.12
N LEU A 818 11.72 101.30 5.09
CA LEU A 818 12.29 102.14 4.05
C LEU A 818 12.63 101.27 2.82
N VAL A 819 11.91 101.50 1.73
CA VAL A 819 12.16 100.86 0.42
C VAL A 819 13.17 101.68 -0.35
N SER A 820 14.37 101.15 -0.56
CA SER A 820 15.40 101.76 -1.42
C SER A 820 15.07 101.48 -2.88
N ILE A 821 14.82 102.51 -3.69
CA ILE A 821 14.67 102.39 -5.14
C ILE A 821 16.00 102.74 -5.80
N LYS A 822 16.73 101.72 -6.25
CA LYS A 822 17.96 101.87 -7.04
C LYS A 822 17.57 102.23 -8.48
N ARG A 823 17.90 103.45 -8.91
CA ARG A 823 17.64 103.92 -10.28
C ARG A 823 18.64 103.23 -11.23
N LEU A 824 18.18 102.22 -11.98
CA LEU A 824 18.92 101.68 -13.12
C LEU A 824 18.81 102.68 -14.27
N ARG A 825 19.95 102.99 -14.90
CA ARG A 825 20.04 103.79 -16.14
C ARG A 825 19.53 102.98 -17.32
#